data_AF-A0A8H7ZXN9-F1
#
_entry.id   AF-A0A8H7ZXN9-F1
#
_cell.length_a   1.000
_cell.length_b   1.000
_cell.length_c   1.000
_cell.angle_alpha   90.00
_cell.angle_beta   90.00
_cell.angle_gamma   90.00
#
_symmetry.space_group_name_H-M   'P 1'
#
loop_
_entity.id
_entity.type
_entity.pdbx_description
1 polymer ?
#
loop_
_entity_poly.entity_id
_entity_poly.type
_entity_poly.pdbx_seq_one_letter_code
_entity_poly.pdbx_strand_id
1 'polypeptide(L)'
;MVQGALQTVIRQVEEGGFPVQVRGEATMPLAGIDVPFHSSFLLNGVVPFRQMLCAKLDPKYINVRLLIGKYIPNLTAIPFDVSKEYAQLVYDLTHSEQLNQILRSWDDAAFSTAAGQQELGYLILIELLAHQFASPVRWIETQDVLFRDFRVERLIEVGPSPVLCTMAARTLKVKYEAFDDALTHRRVQLVTTKHKREIYYGFEDAPAESAGDPADTAAPQPASAPAPAPATAVTTAASPRPAATSVTDEPVRAKDILLVLVAHKLKKPLSEIAPSKSIKDLVGGKSTLQNEILGDLAAEFGNVLNDKAEELPLSDIAGALQESHSGSLGKVSNGHVNKMISSKMPAGFGMGQVKAYLSSMYGLGPQRASGALLYGLIQEPASRLASEGDAKTWLDAVAKSYAASVGIALGASAVEGQAGGASSAVVAINSEEFDKHKLRLDTMVREQLESSARYLGVDLIGNGRVSLEKDAATALQEDLDEWLKEHGDKYGEGIRPQFTSQKARIFDSYWNWARQDALQLYYDMIFGKITKVDHELMNQCIHLMNRVDDAESLISFMEYYLENCEGENHVRTRSLGQILIDSCKEALSADPVYKNVAYRPMKPRTFVNENGELVYKEERRKAANMKEYVEEMCAGSELTKKTGSVGLESQVKELEALLENVKRMDAAIKSDVSRIFGDIKQLLSAQAAGETLPFIFLKAR
;
A
#
# COMPACT_ATOMS: atom_id res chain seq x y z
N MET A 1 -22.91 4.08 -31.74
CA MET A 1 -21.98 3.91 -30.61
C MET A 1 -20.82 2.99 -30.95
N VAL A 2 -21.04 1.71 -31.27
CA VAL A 2 -19.96 0.73 -31.56
C VAL A 2 -19.05 1.17 -32.74
N GLN A 3 -19.63 1.71 -33.82
CA GLN A 3 -18.84 2.24 -34.95
C GLN A 3 -17.92 3.42 -34.60
N GLY A 4 -18.33 4.29 -33.67
CA GLY A 4 -17.52 5.44 -33.25
C GLY A 4 -16.34 5.02 -32.36
N ALA A 5 -16.56 4.03 -31.48
CA ALA A 5 -15.49 3.42 -30.69
C ALA A 5 -14.49 2.69 -31.61
N LEU A 6 -14.98 1.96 -32.62
CA LEU A 6 -14.13 1.26 -33.59
C LEU A 6 -13.25 2.24 -34.39
N GLN A 7 -13.81 3.36 -34.88
CA GLN A 7 -13.04 4.39 -35.57
C GLN A 7 -11.97 5.02 -34.68
N THR A 8 -12.24 5.19 -33.39
CA THR A 8 -11.27 5.74 -32.43
C THR A 8 -10.11 4.77 -32.20
N VAL A 9 -10.39 3.47 -32.10
CA VAL A 9 -9.37 2.43 -31.96
C VAL A 9 -8.52 2.31 -33.23
N ILE A 10 -9.14 2.35 -34.42
CA ILE A 10 -8.43 2.33 -35.70
C ILE A 10 -7.46 3.52 -35.78
N ARG A 11 -7.90 4.72 -35.40
CA ARG A 11 -7.06 5.91 -35.39
C ARG A 11 -5.86 5.79 -34.42
N GLN A 12 -6.08 5.23 -33.23
CA GLN A 12 -5.00 5.01 -32.25
C GLN A 12 -3.95 4.01 -32.74
N VAL A 13 -4.38 2.96 -33.45
CA VAL A 13 -3.48 1.97 -34.05
C VAL A 13 -2.66 2.59 -35.20
N GLU A 14 -3.27 3.47 -35.99
CA GLU A 14 -2.60 4.20 -37.09
C GLU A 14 -1.60 5.27 -36.60
N GLU A 15 -1.83 5.89 -35.44
CA GLU A 15 -1.01 6.97 -34.87
C GLU A 15 0.25 6.48 -34.09
N GLY A 16 0.49 5.16 -33.97
CA GLY A 16 1.82 4.64 -33.58
C GLY A 16 1.92 3.64 -32.42
N GLY A 17 0.86 2.89 -32.05
CA GLY A 17 1.00 1.79 -31.10
C GLY A 17 -0.31 1.27 -30.49
N PHE A 18 -0.20 0.21 -29.68
CA PHE A 18 -1.32 -0.53 -29.04
C PHE A 18 -2.42 0.41 -28.50
N PRO A 19 -3.72 0.12 -28.78
CA PRO A 19 -4.80 0.98 -28.36
C PRO A 19 -4.89 1.04 -26.83
N VAL A 20 -4.89 2.24 -26.28
CA VAL A 20 -5.01 2.46 -24.83
C VAL A 20 -6.46 2.22 -24.43
N GLN A 21 -6.71 1.20 -23.60
CA GLN A 21 -8.05 0.90 -23.13
C GLN A 21 -8.56 2.02 -22.20
N VAL A 22 -9.58 2.75 -22.65
CA VAL A 22 -10.25 3.80 -21.88
C VAL A 22 -11.56 3.26 -21.32
N ARG A 23 -11.98 3.75 -20.14
CA ARG A 23 -13.28 3.41 -19.55
C ARG A 23 -14.41 3.84 -20.50
N GLY A 24 -15.21 2.87 -20.96
CA GLY A 24 -16.38 3.10 -21.80
C GLY A 24 -17.69 3.04 -21.00
N GLU A 25 -18.82 3.20 -21.69
CA GLU A 25 -20.15 3.08 -21.09
C GLU A 25 -20.47 1.64 -20.64
N ALA A 26 -19.89 0.64 -21.32
CA ALA A 26 -20.10 -0.79 -21.06
C ALA A 26 -18.80 -1.56 -20.74
N THR A 27 -17.65 -0.88 -20.67
CA THR A 27 -16.34 -1.50 -20.46
C THR A 27 -15.54 -0.77 -19.38
N MET A 28 -14.91 -1.53 -18.49
CA MET A 28 -14.02 -1.02 -17.46
C MET A 28 -12.64 -1.68 -17.63
N PRO A 29 -11.61 -0.94 -18.05
CA PRO A 29 -10.28 -1.50 -18.24
C PRO A 29 -9.67 -1.89 -16.89
N LEU A 30 -9.13 -3.10 -16.81
CA LEU A 30 -8.40 -3.62 -15.65
C LEU A 30 -6.92 -3.70 -16.02
N ALA A 31 -6.07 -2.97 -15.29
CA ALA A 31 -4.64 -2.94 -15.57
C ALA A 31 -4.01 -4.34 -15.42
N GLY A 32 -3.34 -4.83 -16.48
CA GLY A 32 -2.64 -6.12 -16.49
C GLY A 32 -3.48 -7.33 -16.91
N ILE A 33 -4.75 -7.16 -17.30
CA ILE A 33 -5.60 -8.25 -17.81
C ILE A 33 -6.15 -7.87 -19.18
N ASP A 34 -5.65 -8.53 -20.23
CA ASP A 34 -5.98 -8.22 -21.63
C ASP A 34 -7.05 -9.15 -22.23
N VAL A 35 -7.65 -10.02 -21.41
CA VAL A 35 -8.75 -10.91 -21.82
C VAL A 35 -10.00 -10.49 -21.07
N PRO A 36 -11.12 -10.20 -21.75
CA PRO A 36 -12.39 -9.95 -21.08
C PRO A 36 -12.76 -11.17 -20.24
N PHE A 37 -13.02 -10.96 -18.94
CA PHE A 37 -13.64 -11.99 -18.12
C PHE A 37 -14.91 -12.46 -18.81
N HIS A 38 -15.14 -13.78 -18.87
CA HIS A 38 -16.31 -14.38 -19.53
C HIS A 38 -16.35 -14.24 -21.06
N SER A 39 -15.18 -14.27 -21.71
CA SER A 39 -15.03 -14.25 -23.17
C SER A 39 -15.07 -15.66 -23.78
N SER A 40 -15.58 -15.78 -25.01
CA SER A 40 -15.48 -16.99 -25.83
C SER A 40 -14.02 -17.42 -26.10
N PHE A 41 -13.07 -16.50 -25.94
CA PHE A 41 -11.64 -16.82 -26.00
C PHE A 41 -11.21 -17.84 -24.91
N LEU A 42 -11.96 -17.91 -23.80
CA LEU A 42 -11.72 -18.83 -22.70
C LEU A 42 -12.38 -20.21 -22.87
N LEU A 43 -13.05 -20.47 -24.01
CA LEU A 43 -13.76 -21.74 -24.26
C LEU A 43 -12.84 -22.98 -24.13
N ASN A 44 -11.58 -22.88 -24.57
CA ASN A 44 -10.61 -23.97 -24.44
C ASN A 44 -10.31 -24.32 -22.97
N GLY A 45 -10.55 -23.40 -22.03
CA GLY A 45 -10.38 -23.59 -20.59
C GLY A 45 -11.55 -24.29 -19.90
N VAL A 46 -12.71 -24.43 -20.56
CA VAL A 46 -13.92 -25.02 -19.96
C VAL A 46 -13.70 -26.49 -19.57
N VAL A 47 -13.03 -27.28 -20.42
CA VAL A 47 -12.79 -28.71 -20.14
C VAL A 47 -11.86 -28.91 -18.94
N PRO A 48 -10.67 -28.27 -18.86
CA PRO A 48 -9.85 -28.29 -17.65
C PRO A 48 -10.58 -27.80 -16.40
N PHE A 49 -11.37 -26.73 -16.53
CA PHE A 49 -12.12 -26.16 -15.39
C PHE A 49 -13.22 -27.10 -14.91
N ARG A 50 -13.92 -27.80 -15.81
CA ARG A 50 -14.88 -28.87 -15.48
C ARG A 50 -14.22 -29.98 -14.66
N GLN A 51 -13.04 -30.46 -15.07
CA GLN A 51 -12.31 -31.50 -14.34
C GLN A 51 -11.95 -31.02 -12.92
N MET A 52 -11.53 -29.76 -12.79
CA MET A 52 -11.26 -29.16 -11.49
C MET A 52 -12.53 -29.07 -10.63
N LEU A 53 -13.66 -28.66 -11.20
CA LEU A 53 -14.95 -28.62 -10.50
C LEU A 53 -15.36 -30.01 -10.01
N CYS A 54 -15.28 -31.04 -10.85
CA CYS A 54 -15.58 -32.42 -10.45
C CYS A 54 -14.63 -32.93 -9.34
N ALA A 55 -13.37 -32.49 -9.33
CA ALA A 55 -12.41 -32.89 -8.29
C ALA A 55 -12.64 -32.16 -6.95
N LYS A 56 -13.25 -30.97 -6.95
CA LYS A 56 -13.45 -30.14 -5.76
C LYS A 56 -14.86 -30.20 -5.20
N LEU A 57 -15.86 -30.48 -6.04
CA LEU A 57 -17.26 -30.54 -5.68
C LEU A 57 -17.69 -32.01 -5.61
N ASP A 58 -17.53 -32.64 -4.46
CA ASP A 58 -18.02 -34.01 -4.27
C ASP A 58 -19.57 -34.01 -4.31
N PRO A 59 -20.20 -34.84 -5.18
CA PRO A 59 -21.66 -34.97 -5.27
C PRO A 59 -22.35 -35.22 -3.92
N LYS A 60 -21.67 -35.83 -2.94
CA LYS A 60 -22.23 -36.14 -1.62
C LYS A 60 -22.50 -34.90 -0.76
N TYR A 61 -21.76 -33.82 -0.96
CA TYR A 61 -21.90 -32.59 -0.17
C TYR A 61 -22.81 -31.55 -0.84
N ILE A 62 -23.28 -31.82 -2.07
CA ILE A 62 -24.20 -30.95 -2.79
C ILE A 62 -25.61 -31.48 -2.61
N ASN A 63 -26.55 -30.63 -2.21
CA ASN A 63 -27.96 -30.99 -2.15
C ASN A 63 -28.71 -30.26 -3.27
N VAL A 64 -28.97 -30.95 -4.38
CA VAL A 64 -29.60 -30.37 -5.58
C VAL A 64 -30.99 -29.81 -5.27
N ARG A 65 -31.73 -30.43 -4.35
CA ARG A 65 -33.08 -29.97 -3.99
C ARG A 65 -33.09 -28.56 -3.40
N LEU A 66 -32.00 -28.12 -2.79
CA LEU A 66 -31.89 -26.75 -2.27
C LEU A 66 -31.60 -25.72 -3.36
N LEU A 67 -31.18 -26.16 -4.54
CA LEU A 67 -30.90 -25.30 -5.69
C LEU A 67 -32.15 -25.07 -6.55
N ILE A 68 -33.01 -26.09 -6.67
CA ILE A 68 -34.22 -26.03 -7.50
C ILE A 68 -35.09 -24.84 -7.09
N GLY A 69 -35.39 -23.96 -8.05
CA GLY A 69 -36.19 -22.76 -7.86
C GLY A 69 -35.57 -21.63 -7.02
N LYS A 70 -34.36 -21.83 -6.48
CA LYS A 70 -33.69 -20.87 -5.57
C LYS A 70 -32.37 -20.34 -6.12
N TYR A 71 -31.60 -21.18 -6.78
CA TYR A 71 -30.36 -20.78 -7.46
C TYR A 71 -30.70 -20.26 -8.86
N ILE A 72 -30.20 -19.07 -9.22
CA ILE A 72 -30.33 -18.51 -10.57
C ILE A 72 -28.92 -18.43 -11.17
N PRO A 73 -28.55 -19.32 -12.10
CA PRO A 73 -27.23 -19.30 -12.71
C PRO A 73 -27.03 -18.09 -13.62
N ASN A 74 -25.84 -17.51 -13.59
CA ASN A 74 -25.48 -16.35 -14.44
C ASN A 74 -25.61 -16.64 -15.94
N LEU A 75 -25.51 -17.92 -16.34
CA LEU A 75 -25.56 -18.35 -17.73
C LEU A 75 -26.99 -18.34 -18.30
N THR A 76 -27.96 -18.83 -17.52
CA THR A 76 -29.35 -18.98 -17.97
C THR A 76 -30.23 -17.80 -17.59
N ALA A 77 -29.92 -17.13 -16.46
CA ALA A 77 -30.78 -16.13 -15.81
C ALA A 77 -32.22 -16.62 -15.55
N ILE A 78 -32.39 -17.94 -15.38
CA ILE A 78 -33.67 -18.61 -15.09
C ILE A 78 -33.44 -19.47 -13.84
N PRO A 79 -34.43 -19.63 -12.95
CA PRO A 79 -34.29 -20.48 -11.77
C PRO A 79 -33.87 -21.90 -12.13
N PHE A 80 -32.91 -22.44 -11.39
CA PHE A 80 -32.37 -23.77 -11.59
C PHE A 80 -33.48 -24.83 -11.49
N ASP A 81 -33.46 -25.78 -12.40
CA ASP A 81 -34.40 -26.90 -12.44
C ASP A 81 -33.72 -28.16 -12.99
N VAL A 82 -34.36 -29.32 -12.80
CA VAL A 82 -33.89 -30.64 -13.26
C VAL A 82 -34.82 -31.27 -14.30
N SER A 83 -35.71 -30.45 -14.89
CA SER A 83 -36.58 -30.87 -15.99
C SER A 83 -35.83 -31.06 -17.29
N LYS A 84 -36.42 -31.82 -18.21
CA LYS A 84 -35.88 -32.05 -19.56
C LYS A 84 -35.74 -30.74 -20.33
N GLU A 85 -36.73 -29.86 -20.17
CA GLU A 85 -36.78 -28.55 -20.79
C GLU A 85 -35.63 -27.67 -20.31
N TYR A 86 -35.33 -27.71 -19.00
CA TYR A 86 -34.20 -26.97 -18.44
C TYR A 86 -32.85 -27.54 -18.90
N ALA A 87 -32.70 -28.87 -18.93
CA ALA A 87 -31.49 -29.51 -19.46
C ALA A 87 -31.27 -29.17 -20.95
N GLN A 88 -32.34 -29.15 -21.75
CA GLN A 88 -32.28 -28.73 -23.15
C GLN A 88 -31.86 -27.27 -23.29
N LEU A 89 -32.43 -26.36 -22.49
CA LEU A 89 -32.04 -24.95 -22.45
C LEU A 89 -30.54 -24.78 -22.14
N VAL A 90 -30.01 -25.52 -21.16
CA VAL A 90 -28.58 -25.45 -20.82
C VAL A 90 -27.72 -26.02 -21.95
N TYR A 91 -28.16 -27.09 -22.62
CA TYR A 91 -27.46 -27.63 -23.79
C TYR A 91 -27.46 -26.65 -24.97
N ASP A 92 -28.57 -25.96 -25.24
CA ASP A 92 -28.67 -25.00 -26.34
C ASP A 92 -27.72 -23.80 -26.13
N LEU A 93 -27.40 -23.47 -24.87
CA LEU A 93 -26.46 -22.41 -24.50
C LEU A 93 -25.00 -22.87 -24.43
N THR A 94 -24.75 -24.11 -23.99
CA THR A 94 -23.38 -24.61 -23.74
C THR A 94 -22.83 -25.49 -24.84
N HIS A 95 -23.70 -26.13 -25.61
CA HIS A 95 -23.37 -27.24 -26.50
C HIS A 95 -22.55 -28.36 -25.82
N SER A 96 -22.75 -28.59 -24.50
CA SER A 96 -22.03 -29.62 -23.76
C SER A 96 -22.30 -31.03 -24.32
N GLU A 97 -21.23 -31.77 -24.60
CA GLU A 97 -21.31 -33.18 -25.00
C GLU A 97 -21.92 -34.07 -23.90
N GLN A 98 -21.70 -33.76 -22.62
CA GLN A 98 -22.25 -34.55 -21.50
C GLN A 98 -23.79 -34.40 -21.42
N LEU A 99 -24.28 -33.16 -21.59
CA LEU A 99 -25.73 -32.92 -21.65
C LEU A 99 -26.35 -33.51 -22.92
N ASN A 100 -25.65 -33.46 -24.06
CA ASN A 100 -26.11 -34.09 -25.30
C ASN A 100 -26.32 -35.60 -25.14
N GLN A 101 -25.40 -36.29 -24.46
CA GLN A 101 -25.51 -37.71 -24.19
C GLN A 101 -26.76 -38.02 -23.35
N ILE A 102 -26.96 -37.27 -22.26
CA ILE A 102 -28.12 -37.44 -21.37
C ILE A 102 -29.45 -37.13 -22.07
N LEU A 103 -29.50 -36.07 -22.87
CA LEU A 103 -30.71 -35.70 -23.62
C LEU A 103 -31.08 -36.74 -24.69
N ARG A 104 -30.08 -37.40 -25.30
CA ARG A 104 -30.30 -38.48 -26.27
C ARG A 104 -30.79 -39.77 -25.62
N SER A 105 -30.32 -40.07 -24.42
CA SER A 105 -30.71 -41.25 -23.64
C SER A 105 -31.63 -40.88 -22.46
N TRP A 106 -32.55 -39.94 -22.67
CA TRP A 106 -33.38 -39.43 -21.59
C TRP A 106 -34.36 -40.49 -21.08
N ASP A 107 -34.31 -40.79 -19.78
CA ASP A 107 -35.17 -41.76 -19.10
C ASP A 107 -35.97 -41.06 -17.99
N ASP A 108 -37.27 -40.86 -18.25
CA ASP A 108 -38.18 -40.21 -17.30
C ASP A 108 -38.33 -41.03 -16.00
N ALA A 109 -38.23 -42.36 -16.04
CA ALA A 109 -38.36 -43.19 -14.85
C ALA A 109 -37.12 -43.10 -13.95
N ALA A 110 -35.91 -43.06 -14.55
CA ALA A 110 -34.65 -42.91 -13.81
C ALA A 110 -34.55 -41.54 -13.13
N PHE A 111 -34.85 -40.46 -13.86
CA PHE A 111 -34.76 -39.08 -13.36
C PHE A 111 -35.97 -38.61 -12.55
N SER A 112 -37.01 -39.43 -12.41
CA SER A 112 -38.09 -39.21 -11.44
C SER A 112 -37.72 -39.62 -10.01
N THR A 113 -36.64 -40.39 -9.82
CA THR A 113 -36.19 -40.81 -8.49
C THR A 113 -35.34 -39.74 -7.81
N ALA A 114 -35.34 -39.69 -6.48
CA ALA A 114 -34.54 -38.72 -5.73
C ALA A 114 -33.03 -38.82 -6.01
N ALA A 115 -32.52 -40.05 -6.23
CA ALA A 115 -31.12 -40.29 -6.57
C ALA A 115 -30.82 -39.84 -8.01
N GLY A 116 -31.70 -40.14 -8.97
CA GLY A 116 -31.56 -39.70 -10.35
C GLY A 116 -31.62 -38.18 -10.51
N GLN A 117 -32.52 -37.49 -9.79
CA GLN A 117 -32.57 -36.02 -9.78
C GLN A 117 -31.30 -35.39 -9.20
N GLN A 118 -30.73 -36.04 -8.17
CA GLN A 118 -29.48 -35.59 -7.55
C GLN A 118 -28.30 -35.73 -8.53
N GLU A 119 -28.20 -36.85 -9.25
CA GLU A 119 -27.16 -37.07 -10.25
C GLU A 119 -27.29 -36.10 -11.44
N LEU A 120 -28.50 -35.98 -11.99
CA LEU A 120 -28.80 -35.08 -13.09
C LEU A 120 -28.55 -33.61 -12.72
N GLY A 121 -29.04 -33.17 -11.57
CA GLY A 121 -28.86 -31.79 -11.13
C GLY A 121 -27.41 -31.46 -10.78
N TYR A 122 -26.64 -32.42 -10.25
CA TYR A 122 -25.20 -32.23 -10.07
C TYR A 122 -24.49 -32.02 -11.42
N LEU A 123 -24.82 -32.81 -12.43
CA LEU A 123 -24.23 -32.65 -13.76
C LEU A 123 -24.60 -31.32 -14.42
N ILE A 124 -25.88 -30.93 -14.36
CA ILE A 124 -26.33 -29.62 -14.86
C ILE A 124 -25.60 -28.48 -14.13
N LEU A 125 -25.45 -28.58 -12.80
CA LEU A 125 -24.71 -27.59 -12.01
C LEU A 125 -23.25 -27.48 -12.45
N ILE A 126 -22.55 -28.60 -12.62
CA ILE A 126 -21.17 -28.62 -13.10
C ILE A 126 -21.06 -27.97 -14.47
N GLU A 127 -21.96 -28.27 -15.40
CA GLU A 127 -21.91 -27.70 -16.74
C GLU A 127 -22.23 -26.21 -16.78
N LEU A 128 -23.16 -25.74 -15.95
CA LEU A 128 -23.44 -24.33 -15.74
C LEU A 128 -22.20 -23.58 -15.24
N LEU A 129 -21.55 -24.09 -14.19
CA LEU A 129 -20.35 -23.47 -13.61
C LEU A 129 -19.15 -23.53 -14.56
N ALA A 130 -19.00 -24.65 -15.28
CA ALA A 130 -17.91 -24.83 -16.23
C ALA A 130 -18.00 -23.81 -17.38
N HIS A 131 -19.17 -23.66 -17.97
CA HIS A 131 -19.38 -22.75 -19.11
C HIS A 131 -19.56 -21.29 -18.69
N GLN A 132 -19.98 -21.02 -17.44
CA GLN A 132 -19.99 -19.67 -16.88
C GLN A 132 -18.62 -19.01 -16.96
N PHE A 133 -17.52 -19.78 -16.84
CA PHE A 133 -16.16 -19.27 -16.97
C PHE A 133 -15.89 -18.54 -18.31
N ALA A 134 -16.52 -18.99 -19.40
CA ALA A 134 -16.27 -18.51 -20.76
C ALA A 134 -17.50 -17.85 -21.41
N SER A 135 -18.56 -17.57 -20.65
CA SER A 135 -19.84 -17.07 -21.18
C SER A 135 -20.33 -15.83 -20.42
N PRO A 136 -20.91 -14.83 -21.11
CA PRO A 136 -21.28 -13.55 -20.52
C PRO A 136 -22.29 -13.70 -19.36
N VAL A 137 -22.14 -12.84 -18.36
CA VAL A 137 -23.00 -12.82 -17.16
C VAL A 137 -24.29 -12.05 -17.46
N ARG A 138 -25.43 -12.74 -17.40
CA ARG A 138 -26.76 -12.18 -17.72
C ARG A 138 -27.44 -11.52 -16.51
N TRP A 139 -26.73 -10.55 -15.90
CA TRP A 139 -27.16 -9.96 -14.62
C TRP A 139 -28.40 -9.08 -14.74
N ILE A 140 -28.64 -8.46 -15.91
CA ILE A 140 -29.82 -7.63 -16.14
C ILE A 140 -31.08 -8.51 -16.08
N GLU A 141 -31.08 -9.63 -16.80
CA GLU A 141 -32.19 -10.58 -16.79
C GLU A 141 -32.36 -11.25 -15.43
N THR A 142 -31.25 -11.56 -14.73
CA THR A 142 -31.32 -12.09 -13.36
C THR A 142 -32.00 -11.10 -12.41
N GLN A 143 -31.67 -9.81 -12.48
CA GLN A 143 -32.35 -8.79 -11.67
C GLN A 143 -33.84 -8.66 -12.03
N ASP A 144 -34.18 -8.74 -13.31
CA ASP A 144 -35.58 -8.68 -13.73
C ASP A 144 -36.37 -9.88 -13.17
N VAL A 145 -35.80 -11.10 -13.13
CA VAL A 145 -36.42 -12.27 -12.48
C VAL A 145 -36.56 -12.06 -10.97
N LEU A 146 -35.53 -11.55 -10.28
CA LEU A 146 -35.59 -11.28 -8.84
C LEU A 146 -36.67 -10.25 -8.49
N PHE A 147 -36.78 -9.16 -9.26
CA PHE A 147 -37.66 -8.05 -8.91
C PHE A 147 -39.08 -8.20 -9.46
N ARG A 148 -39.26 -8.76 -10.66
CA ARG A 148 -40.57 -8.94 -11.30
C ARG A 148 -41.23 -10.24 -10.87
N ASP A 149 -40.52 -11.36 -11.00
CA ASP A 149 -41.12 -12.69 -10.89
C ASP A 149 -41.14 -13.16 -9.43
N PHE A 150 -40.02 -13.04 -8.71
CA PHE A 150 -39.93 -13.37 -7.28
C PHE A 150 -40.37 -12.25 -6.34
N ARG A 151 -40.46 -11.01 -6.84
CA ARG A 151 -40.84 -9.83 -6.05
C ARG A 151 -40.05 -9.71 -4.74
N VAL A 152 -38.73 -9.88 -4.83
CA VAL A 152 -37.87 -9.84 -3.63
C VAL A 152 -38.00 -8.49 -2.90
N GLU A 153 -38.38 -8.54 -1.63
CA GLU A 153 -38.45 -7.39 -0.72
C GLU A 153 -37.10 -7.09 -0.06
N ARG A 154 -36.29 -8.11 0.21
CA ARG A 154 -34.98 -7.96 0.86
C ARG A 154 -33.88 -8.54 0.00
N LEU A 155 -33.12 -7.68 -0.65
CA LEU A 155 -31.93 -8.06 -1.40
C LEU A 155 -30.70 -7.93 -0.49
N ILE A 156 -30.01 -9.03 -0.24
CA ILE A 156 -28.81 -9.07 0.62
C ILE A 156 -27.59 -9.41 -0.23
N GLU A 157 -26.67 -8.47 -0.38
CA GLU A 157 -25.38 -8.67 -1.02
C GLU A 157 -24.36 -9.21 0.00
N VAL A 158 -23.76 -10.35 -0.31
CA VAL A 158 -22.66 -10.94 0.45
C VAL A 158 -21.35 -10.64 -0.28
N GLY A 159 -20.60 -9.64 0.19
CA GLY A 159 -19.35 -9.24 -0.44
C GLY A 159 -18.63 -8.14 0.33
N PRO A 160 -17.35 -7.84 0.01
CA PRO A 160 -16.56 -6.84 0.71
C PRO A 160 -17.02 -5.40 0.46
N SER A 161 -17.68 -5.14 -0.66
CA SER A 161 -18.11 -3.80 -1.10
C SER A 161 -19.52 -3.85 -1.70
N PRO A 162 -20.31 -2.75 -1.64
CA PRO A 162 -21.72 -2.73 -2.06
C PRO A 162 -21.91 -2.56 -3.58
N VAL A 163 -21.32 -3.44 -4.39
CA VAL A 163 -21.29 -3.29 -5.86
C VAL A 163 -22.63 -3.72 -6.47
N LEU A 164 -23.12 -4.90 -6.11
CA LEU A 164 -24.35 -5.47 -6.66
C LEU A 164 -25.59 -4.72 -6.15
N CYS A 165 -25.60 -4.28 -4.89
CA CYS A 165 -26.65 -3.40 -4.36
C CYS A 165 -26.70 -2.07 -5.14
N THR A 166 -25.54 -1.47 -5.45
CA THR A 166 -25.53 -0.22 -6.26
C THR A 166 -26.13 -0.44 -7.66
N MET A 167 -25.84 -1.58 -8.29
CA MET A 167 -26.46 -1.95 -9.58
C MET A 167 -27.97 -2.17 -9.44
N ALA A 168 -28.40 -2.91 -8.42
CA ALA A 168 -29.80 -3.16 -8.13
C ALA A 168 -30.59 -1.88 -7.83
N ALA A 169 -30.04 -0.95 -7.05
CA ALA A 169 -30.65 0.37 -6.80
C ALA A 169 -30.92 1.12 -8.09
N ARG A 170 -29.97 1.10 -9.03
CA ARG A 170 -30.13 1.76 -10.34
C ARG A 170 -31.23 1.08 -11.15
N THR A 171 -31.26 -0.24 -11.22
CA THR A 171 -32.30 -0.99 -11.96
C THR A 171 -33.69 -0.77 -11.38
N LEU A 172 -33.83 -0.80 -10.05
CA LEU A 172 -35.09 -0.54 -9.37
C LEU A 172 -35.60 0.87 -9.67
N LYS A 173 -34.73 1.88 -9.56
CA LYS A 173 -35.09 3.27 -9.87
C LYS A 173 -35.48 3.45 -11.34
N VAL A 174 -34.77 2.82 -12.27
CA VAL A 174 -35.03 3.01 -13.72
C VAL A 174 -36.27 2.26 -14.21
N LYS A 175 -36.48 1.02 -13.74
CA LYS A 175 -37.52 0.12 -14.32
C LYS A 175 -38.71 -0.14 -13.40
N TYR A 176 -38.52 -0.12 -12.08
CA TYR A 176 -39.50 -0.69 -11.13
C TYR A 176 -40.07 0.31 -10.14
N GLU A 177 -39.61 1.57 -10.10
CA GLU A 177 -40.10 2.61 -9.18
C GLU A 177 -41.63 2.78 -9.27
N ALA A 178 -42.17 3.01 -10.47
CA ALA A 178 -43.62 3.14 -10.67
C ALA A 178 -44.40 1.85 -10.36
N PHE A 179 -43.79 0.67 -10.57
CA PHE A 179 -44.41 -0.62 -10.29
C PHE A 179 -44.48 -0.89 -8.78
N ASP A 180 -43.40 -0.61 -8.06
CA ASP A 180 -43.31 -0.76 -6.61
C ASP A 180 -44.23 0.24 -5.90
N ASP A 181 -44.33 1.49 -6.39
CA ASP A 181 -45.24 2.51 -5.87
C ASP A 181 -46.71 2.10 -6.04
N ALA A 182 -47.09 1.59 -7.21
CA ALA A 182 -48.46 1.14 -7.49
C ALA A 182 -48.89 -0.07 -6.63
N LEU A 183 -47.93 -0.92 -6.25
CA LEU A 183 -48.17 -2.12 -5.44
C LEU A 183 -47.84 -1.92 -3.95
N THR A 184 -47.45 -0.70 -3.53
CA THR A 184 -46.95 -0.40 -2.18
C THR A 184 -45.82 -1.34 -1.72
N HIS A 185 -45.04 -1.83 -2.68
CA HIS A 185 -44.06 -2.87 -2.47
C HIS A 185 -42.74 -2.28 -1.98
N ARG A 186 -42.42 -2.46 -0.69
CA ARG A 186 -41.21 -1.89 -0.08
C ARG A 186 -40.02 -2.83 -0.24
N ARG A 187 -38.97 -2.35 -0.89
CA ARG A 187 -37.72 -3.10 -1.06
C ARG A 187 -36.59 -2.50 -0.25
N VAL A 188 -35.80 -3.36 0.39
CA VAL A 188 -34.62 -3.00 1.18
C VAL A 188 -33.40 -3.72 0.61
N GLN A 189 -32.31 -2.98 0.45
CA GLN A 189 -31.04 -3.48 -0.05
C GLN A 189 -30.02 -3.45 1.08
N LEU A 190 -29.48 -4.61 1.42
CA LEU A 190 -28.57 -4.80 2.54
C LEU A 190 -27.24 -5.38 2.06
N VAL A 191 -26.15 -5.06 2.74
CA VAL A 191 -24.79 -5.46 2.36
C VAL A 191 -24.11 -5.94 3.63
N THR A 192 -23.47 -7.11 3.61
CA THR A 192 -22.92 -7.74 4.83
C THR A 192 -21.88 -6.90 5.56
N THR A 193 -21.16 -6.00 4.87
CA THR A 193 -20.17 -5.12 5.52
C THR A 193 -20.78 -3.90 6.21
N LYS A 194 -21.87 -3.35 5.67
CA LYS A 194 -22.50 -2.12 6.18
C LYS A 194 -23.71 -2.38 7.07
N HIS A 195 -24.52 -3.37 6.73
CA HIS A 195 -25.86 -3.58 7.29
C HIS A 195 -25.93 -4.85 8.16
N LYS A 196 -24.91 -5.08 9.00
CA LYS A 196 -24.84 -6.28 9.84
C LYS A 196 -26.03 -6.37 10.79
N ARG A 197 -26.43 -5.25 11.39
CA ARG A 197 -27.50 -5.21 12.39
C ARG A 197 -28.84 -5.68 11.79
N GLU A 198 -29.19 -5.16 10.62
CA GLU A 198 -30.43 -5.47 9.90
C GLU A 198 -30.44 -6.90 9.35
N ILE A 199 -29.28 -7.42 8.95
CA ILE A 199 -29.15 -8.79 8.43
C ILE A 199 -29.25 -9.82 9.56
N TYR A 200 -28.58 -9.57 10.69
CA TYR A 200 -28.58 -10.47 11.86
C TYR A 200 -29.75 -10.25 12.82
N TYR A 201 -30.70 -9.38 12.47
CA TYR A 201 -31.87 -9.03 13.31
C TYR A 201 -31.46 -8.59 14.73
N GLY A 202 -30.31 -7.95 14.87
CA GLY A 202 -29.78 -7.46 16.15
C GLY A 202 -30.38 -6.12 16.53
N PHE A 203 -31.71 -6.01 16.45
CA PHE A 203 -32.41 -4.84 16.97
C PHE A 203 -32.40 -4.94 18.50
N GLU A 204 -31.89 -3.92 19.18
CA GLU A 204 -32.06 -3.81 20.63
C GLU A 204 -33.57 -3.75 20.91
N ASP A 205 -34.06 -4.58 21.83
CA ASP A 205 -35.45 -4.54 22.27
C ASP A 205 -35.72 -3.17 22.91
N ALA A 206 -36.22 -2.22 22.12
CA ALA A 206 -36.83 -1.01 22.66
C ALA A 206 -38.12 -1.45 23.39
N PRO A 207 -38.33 -1.03 24.65
CA PRO A 207 -39.47 -1.49 25.43
C PRO A 207 -40.77 -1.10 24.73
N ALA A 208 -41.68 -2.07 24.58
CA ALA A 208 -43.03 -1.82 24.09
C ALA A 208 -43.76 -0.87 25.03
N GLU A 209 -44.29 0.23 24.49
CA GLU A 209 -45.32 1.04 25.15
C GLU A 209 -46.57 0.18 25.37
N SER A 210 -46.77 -0.29 26.59
CA SER A 210 -48.06 -0.82 27.05
C SER A 210 -48.60 0.10 28.14
N ALA A 211 -49.66 0.82 27.80
CA ALA A 211 -50.53 1.51 28.75
C ALA A 211 -51.18 0.50 29.71
N GLY A 212 -51.10 0.77 31.01
CA GLY A 212 -51.88 0.08 32.05
C GLY A 212 -51.11 -0.18 33.35
N ASP A 213 -50.99 0.85 34.20
CA ASP A 213 -50.80 0.72 35.66
C ASP A 213 -51.98 -0.07 36.32
N PRO A 214 -51.94 -0.53 37.60
CA PRO A 214 -50.91 -0.32 38.65
C PRO A 214 -50.50 -1.59 39.46
N ALA A 215 -49.37 -1.53 40.16
CA ALA A 215 -49.22 -1.77 41.62
C ALA A 215 -47.79 -2.19 42.04
N ASP A 216 -47.12 -1.23 42.68
CA ASP A 216 -46.41 -1.31 43.96
C ASP A 216 -45.18 -2.20 44.24
N THR A 217 -44.28 -1.58 45.03
CA THR A 217 -43.06 -2.04 45.73
C THR A 217 -41.75 -2.07 44.90
N ALA A 218 -40.64 -1.43 45.28
CA ALA A 218 -40.25 -0.70 46.48
C ALA A 218 -39.16 0.36 46.17
N ALA A 219 -39.09 1.37 47.02
CA ALA A 219 -38.37 2.65 46.91
C ALA A 219 -36.86 2.59 47.27
N PRO A 220 -36.08 3.66 47.01
CA PRO A 220 -34.61 3.69 46.98
C PRO A 220 -33.94 4.06 48.32
N GLN A 221 -32.67 3.70 48.47
CA GLN A 221 -31.81 4.13 49.59
C GLN A 221 -30.72 5.14 49.15
N PRO A 222 -30.27 6.02 50.06
CA PRO A 222 -29.69 7.32 49.75
C PRO A 222 -28.15 7.40 49.88
N ALA A 223 -27.63 8.52 49.39
CA ALA A 223 -26.24 8.98 49.44
C ALA A 223 -25.62 9.01 50.86
N SER A 224 -24.33 8.70 50.94
CA SER A 224 -23.49 8.85 52.13
C SER A 224 -22.46 9.98 51.96
N ALA A 225 -22.40 10.83 52.98
CA ALA A 225 -21.44 11.92 53.15
C ALA A 225 -20.14 11.45 53.85
N PRO A 226 -19.04 12.22 53.79
CA PRO A 226 -17.72 11.82 54.29
C PRO A 226 -17.53 12.07 55.80
N ALA A 227 -16.62 11.29 56.40
CA ALA A 227 -16.25 11.33 57.83
C ALA A 227 -15.08 12.31 58.13
N PRO A 228 -14.95 12.81 59.38
CA PRO A 228 -13.93 13.78 59.79
C PRO A 228 -12.68 13.14 60.43
N ALA A 229 -11.54 13.84 60.39
CA ALA A 229 -10.31 13.56 61.16
C ALA A 229 -9.53 14.90 61.39
N PRO A 230 -8.59 15.00 62.35
CA PRO A 230 -8.61 16.00 63.42
C PRO A 230 -7.70 17.23 63.21
N ALA A 231 -7.91 18.22 64.09
CA ALA A 231 -7.24 19.51 64.15
C ALA A 231 -5.74 19.43 64.54
N THR A 232 -4.91 20.20 63.83
CA THR A 232 -3.66 20.80 64.33
C THR A 232 -3.52 22.20 63.74
N ALA A 233 -3.11 23.15 64.58
CA ALA A 233 -2.97 24.56 64.26
C ALA A 233 -1.54 24.91 63.86
N VAL A 234 -1.33 25.59 62.72
CA VAL A 234 -0.19 26.51 62.54
C VAL A 234 -0.49 27.57 61.45
N THR A 235 -0.43 28.84 61.88
CA THR A 235 -0.07 30.09 61.17
C THR A 235 -0.51 30.35 59.73
N THR A 236 -1.32 31.40 59.59
CA THR A 236 -1.69 32.14 58.39
C THR A 236 -0.50 32.82 57.70
N ALA A 237 -0.31 32.52 56.41
CA ALA A 237 0.34 33.40 55.44
C ALA A 237 -0.72 33.84 54.42
N ALA A 238 -0.85 35.15 54.20
CA ALA A 238 -1.83 35.76 53.32
C ALA A 238 -1.68 35.22 51.88
N SER A 239 -2.80 34.80 51.29
CA SER A 239 -2.90 34.40 49.88
C SER A 239 -3.75 35.40 49.08
N PRO A 240 -3.48 35.59 47.78
CA PRO A 240 -3.95 36.71 46.99
C PRO A 240 -5.42 36.58 46.59
N ARG A 241 -5.97 37.70 46.10
CA ARG A 241 -7.28 37.88 45.45
C ARG A 241 -7.72 36.64 44.64
N PRO A 242 -9.01 36.20 44.69
CA PRO A 242 -9.45 35.02 43.97
C PRO A 242 -9.28 35.23 42.47
N ALA A 243 -8.45 34.41 41.83
CA ALA A 243 -8.38 34.31 40.39
C ALA A 243 -9.74 33.82 39.86
N ALA A 244 -10.20 34.37 38.72
CA ALA A 244 -11.39 33.87 38.04
C ALA A 244 -11.29 32.35 37.87
N THR A 245 -12.36 31.62 38.15
CA THR A 245 -12.45 30.17 37.93
C THR A 245 -12.06 29.87 36.48
N SER A 246 -10.96 29.15 36.29
CA SER A 246 -10.46 28.78 34.96
C SER A 246 -11.50 27.94 34.22
N VAL A 247 -11.95 28.41 33.06
CA VAL A 247 -12.86 27.68 32.18
C VAL A 247 -12.05 26.60 31.44
N THR A 248 -12.62 25.41 31.25
CA THR A 248 -11.98 24.34 30.46
C THR A 248 -11.75 24.83 29.02
N ASP A 249 -10.50 24.86 28.55
CA ASP A 249 -10.19 25.31 27.19
C ASP A 249 -10.66 24.27 26.17
N GLU A 250 -11.26 24.72 25.08
CA GLU A 250 -11.80 23.87 24.02
C GLU A 250 -11.54 24.50 22.65
N PRO A 251 -11.25 23.69 21.62
CA PRO A 251 -11.05 24.17 20.27
C PRO A 251 -12.28 24.87 19.69
N VAL A 252 -12.07 25.79 18.76
CA VAL A 252 -13.17 26.43 18.03
C VAL A 252 -13.77 25.41 17.07
N ARG A 253 -15.10 25.31 17.00
CA ARG A 253 -15.78 24.38 16.08
C ARG A 253 -15.84 24.98 14.67
N ALA A 254 -15.75 24.13 13.64
CA ALA A 254 -15.83 24.55 12.24
C ALA A 254 -17.17 25.24 11.94
N LYS A 255 -18.25 24.76 12.57
CA LYS A 255 -19.58 25.38 12.51
C LYS A 255 -19.56 26.84 12.93
N ASP A 256 -18.87 27.16 14.03
CA ASP A 256 -18.87 28.52 14.58
C ASP A 256 -18.07 29.45 13.66
N ILE A 257 -16.95 28.99 13.11
CA ILE A 257 -16.16 29.73 12.10
C ILE A 257 -16.97 29.97 10.82
N LEU A 258 -17.61 28.92 10.29
CA LEU A 258 -18.46 29.01 9.08
C LEU A 258 -19.56 30.06 9.25
N LEU A 259 -20.35 29.96 10.32
CA LEU A 259 -21.49 30.83 10.54
C LEU A 259 -21.05 32.29 10.78
N VAL A 260 -19.96 32.50 11.53
CA VAL A 260 -19.42 33.84 11.79
C VAL A 260 -18.88 34.48 10.51
N LEU A 261 -18.13 33.75 9.68
CA LEU A 261 -17.59 34.28 8.43
C LEU A 261 -18.72 34.65 7.45
N VAL A 262 -19.74 33.80 7.32
CA VAL A 262 -20.92 34.08 6.48
C VAL A 262 -21.68 35.30 7.03
N ALA A 263 -21.91 35.39 8.34
CA ALA A 263 -22.59 36.52 8.98
C ALA A 263 -21.82 37.84 8.80
N HIS A 264 -20.51 37.81 9.02
CA HIS A 264 -19.61 38.95 8.87
C HIS A 264 -19.58 39.45 7.42
N LYS A 265 -19.50 38.55 6.43
CA LYS A 265 -19.51 38.91 5.01
C LYS A 265 -20.85 39.51 4.58
N LEU A 266 -21.97 38.97 5.09
CA LEU A 266 -23.32 39.47 4.82
C LEU A 266 -23.69 40.73 5.60
N LYS A 267 -22.86 41.14 6.58
CA LYS A 267 -23.13 42.22 7.54
C LYS A 267 -24.48 42.05 8.25
N LYS A 268 -24.77 40.82 8.66
CA LYS A 268 -25.99 40.44 9.38
C LYS A 268 -25.64 39.88 10.76
N PRO A 269 -26.52 40.05 11.77
CA PRO A 269 -26.33 39.40 13.05
C PRO A 269 -26.40 37.88 12.89
N LEU A 270 -25.71 37.14 13.76
CA LEU A 270 -25.66 35.67 13.71
C LEU A 270 -27.05 35.01 13.82
N SER A 271 -27.99 35.67 14.51
CA SER A 271 -29.38 35.21 14.66
C SER A 271 -30.18 35.17 13.36
N GLU A 272 -29.78 35.95 12.34
CA GLU A 272 -30.44 35.97 11.03
C GLU A 272 -29.90 34.89 10.07
N ILE A 273 -28.77 34.25 10.42
CA ILE A 273 -28.16 33.19 9.62
C ILE A 273 -28.68 31.83 10.10
N ALA A 274 -29.77 31.36 9.46
CA ALA A 274 -30.33 30.05 9.75
C ALA A 274 -29.41 28.93 9.22
N PRO A 275 -28.95 27.98 10.06
CA PRO A 275 -28.06 26.89 9.62
C PRO A 275 -28.66 25.95 8.57
N SER A 276 -30.00 25.94 8.43
CA SER A 276 -30.72 25.14 7.46
C SER A 276 -30.77 25.74 6.05
N LYS A 277 -30.39 27.01 5.88
CA LYS A 277 -30.35 27.67 4.56
C LYS A 277 -29.02 27.42 3.87
N SER A 278 -29.03 27.41 2.54
CA SER A 278 -27.81 27.35 1.74
C SER A 278 -27.17 28.73 1.58
N ILE A 279 -25.89 28.78 1.18
CA ILE A 279 -25.20 30.05 0.88
C ILE A 279 -25.93 30.76 -0.26
N LYS A 280 -26.35 30.01 -1.30
CA LYS A 280 -27.10 30.52 -2.45
C LYS A 280 -28.41 31.22 -2.06
N ASP A 281 -29.13 30.68 -1.08
CA ASP A 281 -30.37 31.29 -0.57
C ASP A 281 -30.09 32.56 0.26
N LEU A 282 -29.00 32.57 1.03
CA LEU A 282 -28.64 33.68 1.90
C LEU A 282 -28.16 34.92 1.13
N VAL A 283 -27.51 34.74 -0.02
CA VAL A 283 -27.03 35.84 -0.87
C VAL A 283 -28.09 36.42 -1.81
N GLY A 284 -29.24 35.75 -1.95
CA GLY A 284 -30.39 36.24 -2.74
C GLY A 284 -30.07 36.51 -4.21
N GLY A 285 -29.29 35.65 -4.85
CA GLY A 285 -28.93 35.75 -6.28
C GLY A 285 -27.74 36.67 -6.60
N LYS A 286 -27.07 37.25 -5.60
CA LYS A 286 -25.81 38.01 -5.79
C LYS A 286 -24.62 37.05 -5.98
N SER A 287 -24.43 36.58 -7.21
CA SER A 287 -23.38 35.60 -7.56
C SER A 287 -21.96 36.04 -7.21
N THR A 288 -21.65 37.34 -7.26
CA THR A 288 -20.33 37.87 -6.84
C THR A 288 -20.06 37.60 -5.36
N LEU A 289 -21.05 37.90 -4.50
CA LEU A 289 -20.93 37.71 -3.06
C LEU A 289 -20.93 36.22 -2.68
N GLN A 290 -21.62 35.38 -3.46
CA GLN A 290 -21.54 33.93 -3.35
C GLN A 290 -20.11 33.42 -3.56
N ASN A 291 -19.47 33.81 -4.66
CA ASN A 291 -18.13 33.35 -5.01
C ASN A 291 -17.08 33.89 -4.03
N GLU A 292 -17.27 35.10 -3.50
CA GLU A 292 -16.42 35.63 -2.44
C GLU A 292 -16.52 34.79 -1.16
N ILE A 293 -17.73 34.40 -0.72
CA ILE A 293 -17.91 33.55 0.46
C ILE A 293 -17.25 32.18 0.21
N LEU A 294 -17.46 31.56 -0.95
CA LEU A 294 -16.83 30.27 -1.26
C LEU A 294 -15.31 30.37 -1.29
N GLY A 295 -14.75 31.44 -1.86
CA GLY A 295 -13.31 31.70 -1.88
C GLY A 295 -12.74 31.91 -0.48
N ASP A 296 -13.44 32.67 0.36
CA ASP A 296 -13.07 32.90 1.76
C ASP A 296 -13.10 31.56 2.55
N LEU A 297 -14.11 30.71 2.33
CA LEU A 297 -14.20 29.39 2.98
C LEU A 297 -13.12 28.42 2.48
N ALA A 298 -12.79 28.42 1.18
CA ALA A 298 -11.71 27.60 0.63
C ALA A 298 -10.33 28.03 1.17
N ALA A 299 -10.10 29.34 1.33
CA ALA A 299 -8.87 29.85 1.94
C ALA A 299 -8.80 29.59 3.45
N GLU A 300 -9.95 29.44 4.12
CA GLU A 300 -10.04 29.16 5.55
C GLU A 300 -9.83 27.68 5.88
N PHE A 301 -10.53 26.79 5.17
CA PHE A 301 -10.59 25.36 5.47
C PHE A 301 -9.82 24.47 4.47
N GLY A 302 -9.28 25.04 3.39
CA GLY A 302 -8.68 24.30 2.28
C GLY A 302 -9.74 23.78 1.29
N ASN A 303 -9.31 22.88 0.39
CA ASN A 303 -10.13 22.38 -0.71
C ASN A 303 -11.09 21.23 -0.29
N VAL A 304 -11.70 21.35 0.89
CA VAL A 304 -12.59 20.33 1.50
C VAL A 304 -14.02 20.42 0.96
N LEU A 305 -14.38 21.55 0.36
CA LEU A 305 -15.71 21.79 -0.18
C LEU A 305 -15.88 21.11 -1.55
N ASN A 306 -16.88 20.23 -1.67
CA ASN A 306 -17.25 19.56 -2.93
C ASN A 306 -17.69 20.57 -4.02
N ASP A 307 -17.61 20.16 -5.29
CA ASP A 307 -18.30 20.85 -6.40
C ASP A 307 -19.79 20.97 -6.03
N LYS A 308 -20.29 22.21 -5.84
CA LYS A 308 -21.65 22.61 -5.39
C LYS A 308 -21.87 22.78 -3.89
N ALA A 309 -20.85 23.09 -3.10
CA ALA A 309 -21.03 23.45 -1.68
C ALA A 309 -22.03 24.62 -1.47
N GLU A 310 -22.21 25.52 -2.43
CA GLU A 310 -23.16 26.63 -2.37
C GLU A 310 -24.65 26.23 -2.27
N GLU A 311 -25.01 25.02 -2.71
CA GLU A 311 -26.40 24.52 -2.74
C GLU A 311 -26.76 23.72 -1.49
N LEU A 312 -25.76 23.35 -0.69
CA LEU A 312 -25.95 22.57 0.53
C LEU A 312 -26.33 23.47 1.71
N PRO A 313 -27.12 22.96 2.67
CA PRO A 313 -27.36 23.63 3.95
C PRO A 313 -26.06 23.91 4.70
N LEU A 314 -25.96 25.05 5.38
CA LEU A 314 -24.79 25.40 6.20
C LEU A 314 -24.51 24.36 7.31
N SER A 315 -25.51 23.64 7.81
CA SER A 315 -25.34 22.53 8.76
C SER A 315 -24.51 21.38 8.19
N ASP A 316 -24.75 21.05 6.93
CA ASP A 316 -24.15 19.90 6.27
C ASP A 316 -22.72 20.24 5.86
N ILE A 317 -22.53 21.48 5.38
CA ILE A 317 -21.20 22.07 5.15
C ILE A 317 -20.40 22.09 6.46
N ALA A 318 -21.00 22.52 7.58
CA ALA A 318 -20.33 22.52 8.88
C ALA A 318 -19.93 21.11 9.33
N GLY A 319 -20.78 20.11 9.10
CA GLY A 319 -20.48 18.71 9.39
C GLY A 319 -19.28 18.19 8.60
N ALA A 320 -19.27 18.41 7.29
CA ALA A 320 -18.17 18.02 6.41
C ALA A 320 -16.85 18.73 6.78
N LEU A 321 -16.92 20.03 7.08
CA LEU A 321 -15.75 20.80 7.50
C LEU A 321 -15.20 20.36 8.86
N GLN A 322 -16.06 19.91 9.79
CA GLN A 322 -15.66 19.51 11.13
C GLN A 322 -14.75 18.27 11.12
N GLU A 323 -14.91 17.35 10.17
CA GLU A 323 -14.08 16.13 10.06
C GLU A 323 -12.61 16.44 9.76
N SER A 324 -12.34 17.51 9.01
CA SER A 324 -10.99 17.92 8.59
C SER A 324 -10.47 19.15 9.34
N HIS A 325 -11.19 19.62 10.37
CA HIS A 325 -10.86 20.86 11.06
C HIS A 325 -9.76 20.68 12.12
N SER A 326 -8.75 21.57 12.09
CA SER A 326 -7.62 21.56 13.04
C SER A 326 -7.95 22.09 14.44
N GLY A 327 -9.16 22.62 14.66
CA GLY A 327 -9.59 23.23 15.92
C GLY A 327 -9.04 24.66 16.15
N SER A 328 -8.36 25.22 15.15
CA SER A 328 -7.76 26.55 15.18
C SER A 328 -8.30 27.43 14.06
N LEU A 329 -8.21 28.76 14.25
CA LEU A 329 -8.56 29.73 13.22
C LEU A 329 -7.64 29.59 12.00
N GLY A 330 -8.21 29.60 10.80
CA GLY A 330 -7.48 29.58 9.52
C GLY A 330 -6.98 30.96 9.08
N LYS A 331 -6.58 31.06 7.81
CA LYS A 331 -5.96 32.28 7.26
C LYS A 331 -6.91 33.48 7.23
N VAL A 332 -8.18 33.25 6.89
CA VAL A 332 -9.18 34.30 6.67
C VAL A 332 -9.69 34.82 8.02
N SER A 333 -10.11 33.92 8.91
CA SER A 333 -10.60 34.30 10.24
C SER A 333 -9.52 34.98 11.08
N ASN A 334 -8.28 34.47 11.11
CA ASN A 334 -7.16 35.16 11.77
C ASN A 334 -6.88 36.52 11.12
N GLY A 335 -6.92 36.60 9.79
CA GLY A 335 -6.73 37.86 9.06
C GLY A 335 -7.75 38.93 9.49
N HIS A 336 -9.03 38.55 9.57
CA HIS A 336 -10.09 39.44 10.03
C HIS A 336 -9.95 39.83 11.50
N VAL A 337 -9.66 38.88 12.39
CA VAL A 337 -9.46 39.14 13.83
C VAL A 337 -8.27 40.09 14.05
N ASN A 338 -7.14 39.86 13.38
CA ASN A 338 -5.97 40.73 13.47
C ASN A 338 -6.26 42.14 12.93
N LYS A 339 -7.03 42.25 11.83
CA LYS A 339 -7.45 43.54 11.27
C LYS A 339 -8.41 44.28 12.19
N MET A 340 -9.37 43.58 12.81
CA MET A 340 -10.29 44.16 13.79
C MET A 340 -9.51 44.73 14.98
N ILE A 341 -8.62 43.94 15.58
CA ILE A 341 -7.83 44.40 16.73
C ILE A 341 -6.93 45.58 16.36
N SER A 342 -6.17 45.51 15.26
CA SER A 342 -5.27 46.61 14.87
C SER A 342 -5.99 47.91 14.46
N SER A 343 -7.17 47.81 13.86
CA SER A 343 -7.91 48.98 13.37
C SER A 343 -8.86 49.60 14.40
N LYS A 344 -9.43 48.80 15.31
CA LYS A 344 -10.48 49.23 16.24
C LYS A 344 -10.01 49.43 17.68
N MET A 345 -8.90 48.82 18.09
CA MET A 345 -8.37 49.00 19.45
C MET A 345 -7.59 50.32 19.61
N PRO A 346 -7.52 50.87 20.83
CA PRO A 346 -6.67 52.02 21.13
C PRO A 346 -5.18 51.67 20.99
N ALA A 347 -4.35 52.69 20.75
CA ALA A 347 -2.91 52.51 20.62
C ALA A 347 -2.31 51.88 21.89
N GLY A 348 -1.43 50.89 21.73
CA GLY A 348 -0.85 50.14 22.85
C GLY A 348 -1.69 48.96 23.37
N PHE A 349 -2.94 48.80 22.92
CA PHE A 349 -3.80 47.67 23.29
C PHE A 349 -3.88 46.63 22.15
N GLY A 350 -2.80 45.88 21.98
CA GLY A 350 -2.65 44.87 20.93
C GLY A 350 -3.22 43.50 21.30
N MET A 351 -3.03 42.51 20.41
CA MET A 351 -3.55 41.14 20.57
C MET A 351 -3.10 40.47 21.88
N GLY A 352 -1.86 40.73 22.31
CA GLY A 352 -1.34 40.20 23.57
C GLY A 352 -2.11 40.71 24.78
N GLN A 353 -2.38 42.02 24.84
CA GLN A 353 -3.15 42.65 25.91
C GLN A 353 -4.61 42.18 25.92
N VAL A 354 -5.21 42.02 24.74
CA VAL A 354 -6.57 41.50 24.58
C VAL A 354 -6.71 40.07 25.12
N LYS A 355 -5.80 39.16 24.71
CA LYS A 355 -5.80 37.77 25.20
C LYS A 355 -5.50 37.69 26.69
N ALA A 356 -4.58 38.51 27.19
CA ALA A 356 -4.27 38.59 28.62
C ALA A 356 -5.47 39.07 29.44
N TYR A 357 -6.24 40.05 28.95
CA TYR A 357 -7.46 40.52 29.60
C TYR A 357 -8.54 39.43 29.67
N LEU A 358 -8.83 38.76 28.54
CA LEU A 358 -9.81 37.68 28.48
C LEU A 358 -9.42 36.49 29.39
N SER A 359 -8.14 36.17 29.46
CA SER A 359 -7.62 35.13 30.36
C SER A 359 -7.71 35.56 31.83
N SER A 360 -7.29 36.78 32.17
CA SER A 360 -7.25 37.26 33.56
C SER A 360 -8.64 37.53 34.15
N MET A 361 -9.56 38.09 33.38
CA MET A 361 -10.90 38.45 33.88
C MET A 361 -11.91 37.31 33.81
N TYR A 362 -11.84 36.49 32.77
CA TYR A 362 -12.86 35.47 32.47
C TYR A 362 -12.32 34.04 32.49
N GLY A 363 -11.02 33.84 32.74
CA GLY A 363 -10.41 32.51 32.77
C GLY A 363 -10.44 31.80 31.41
N LEU A 364 -10.56 32.54 30.30
CA LEU A 364 -10.59 31.96 28.96
C LEU A 364 -9.18 31.55 28.52
N GLY A 365 -9.01 30.27 28.20
CA GLY A 365 -7.78 29.73 27.61
C GLY A 365 -7.53 30.26 26.18
N PRO A 366 -6.35 30.00 25.60
CA PRO A 366 -5.96 30.52 24.29
C PRO A 366 -6.92 30.12 23.15
N GLN A 367 -7.50 28.92 23.19
CA GLN A 367 -8.43 28.46 22.15
C GLN A 367 -9.79 29.15 22.28
N ARG A 368 -10.34 29.20 23.50
CA ARG A 368 -11.59 29.93 23.76
C ARG A 368 -11.46 31.45 23.59
N ALA A 369 -10.31 32.03 23.90
CA ALA A 369 -10.04 33.45 23.63
C ALA A 369 -10.07 33.73 22.11
N SER A 370 -9.55 32.81 21.30
CA SER A 370 -9.62 32.91 19.83
C SER A 370 -11.06 32.76 19.33
N GLY A 371 -11.85 31.84 19.93
CA GLY A 371 -13.28 31.73 19.68
C GLY A 371 -14.06 32.98 20.08
N ALA A 372 -13.81 33.57 21.25
CA ALA A 372 -14.45 34.81 21.67
C ALA A 372 -14.17 35.95 20.69
N LEU A 373 -12.93 36.10 20.23
CA LEU A 373 -12.55 37.12 19.25
C LEU A 373 -13.15 36.89 17.87
N LEU A 374 -13.35 35.63 17.46
CA LEU A 374 -14.10 35.29 16.26
C LEU A 374 -15.54 35.83 16.36
N TYR A 375 -16.25 35.57 17.46
CA TYR A 375 -17.59 36.15 17.69
C TYR A 375 -17.57 37.68 17.79
N GLY A 376 -16.46 38.26 18.25
CA GLY A 376 -16.21 39.70 18.25
C GLY A 376 -16.30 40.35 16.87
N LEU A 377 -16.04 39.61 15.78
CA LEU A 377 -16.19 40.13 14.40
C LEU A 377 -17.63 40.54 14.08
N ILE A 378 -18.63 39.92 14.69
CA ILE A 378 -20.04 40.27 14.47
C ILE A 378 -20.41 41.54 15.24
N GLN A 379 -19.71 41.82 16.33
CA GLN A 379 -19.90 43.00 17.19
C GLN A 379 -18.80 44.04 16.96
N GLU A 380 -18.27 44.12 15.74
CA GLU A 380 -17.16 45.02 15.42
C GLU A 380 -17.54 46.49 15.70
N PRO A 381 -16.72 47.25 16.47
CA PRO A 381 -16.95 48.67 16.68
C PRO A 381 -16.93 49.45 15.36
N ALA A 382 -17.93 50.32 15.15
CA ALA A 382 -18.03 51.14 13.94
C ALA A 382 -16.79 52.04 13.75
N SER A 383 -16.28 52.61 14.85
CA SER A 383 -15.09 53.44 14.88
C SER A 383 -14.07 52.91 15.90
N ARG A 384 -12.84 53.44 15.85
CA ARG A 384 -11.79 53.06 16.79
C ARG A 384 -12.19 53.50 18.21
N LEU A 385 -12.02 52.61 19.18
CA LEU A 385 -12.31 52.88 20.58
C LEU A 385 -11.30 53.90 21.15
N ALA A 386 -11.79 54.85 21.94
CA ALA A 386 -11.01 56.00 22.38
C ALA A 386 -10.08 55.68 23.56
N SER A 387 -10.51 54.80 24.46
CA SER A 387 -9.76 54.46 25.67
C SER A 387 -9.65 52.95 25.89
N GLU A 388 -8.70 52.55 26.75
CA GLU A 388 -8.58 51.15 27.19
C GLU A 388 -9.82 50.69 27.98
N GLY A 389 -10.50 51.61 28.68
CA GLY A 389 -11.75 51.31 29.39
C GLY A 389 -12.89 50.92 28.43
N ASP A 390 -13.01 51.62 27.30
CA ASP A 390 -13.99 51.30 26.27
C ASP A 390 -13.69 49.96 25.59
N ALA A 391 -12.40 49.66 25.38
CA ALA A 391 -11.93 48.37 24.84
C ALA A 391 -12.26 47.20 25.77
N LYS A 392 -12.05 47.36 27.09
CA LYS A 392 -12.43 46.37 28.09
C LYS A 392 -13.94 46.15 28.14
N THR A 393 -14.72 47.23 28.15
CA THR A 393 -16.19 47.16 28.11
C THR A 393 -16.70 46.40 26.88
N TRP A 394 -16.08 46.62 25.72
CA TRP A 394 -16.40 45.86 24.51
C TRP A 394 -15.99 44.38 24.64
N LEU A 395 -14.80 44.08 25.16
CA LEU A 395 -14.36 42.71 25.40
C LEU A 395 -15.27 41.95 26.37
N ASP A 396 -15.79 42.62 27.38
CA ASP A 396 -16.77 42.06 28.32
C ASP A 396 -18.07 41.68 27.61
N ALA A 397 -18.55 42.53 26.69
CA ALA A 397 -19.72 42.23 25.86
C ALA A 397 -19.49 41.04 24.92
N VAL A 398 -18.31 40.99 24.29
CA VAL A 398 -17.91 39.88 23.41
C VAL A 398 -17.79 38.56 24.19
N ALA A 399 -17.15 38.57 25.37
CA ALA A 399 -17.02 37.40 26.22
C ALA A 399 -18.40 36.85 26.65
N LYS A 400 -19.32 37.73 27.08
CA LYS A 400 -20.70 37.37 27.43
C LYS A 400 -21.47 36.79 26.25
N SER A 401 -21.34 37.39 25.07
CA SER A 401 -21.98 36.89 23.85
C SER A 401 -21.45 35.52 23.45
N TYR A 402 -20.14 35.33 23.52
CA TYR A 402 -19.50 34.04 23.24
C TYR A 402 -19.96 32.98 24.22
N ALA A 403 -19.95 33.28 25.52
CA ALA A 403 -20.40 32.39 26.58
C ALA A 403 -21.87 31.95 26.40
N ALA A 404 -22.76 32.87 26.03
CA ALA A 404 -24.15 32.57 25.72
C ALA A 404 -24.30 31.65 24.49
N SER A 405 -23.46 31.83 23.47
CA SER A 405 -23.52 31.02 22.24
C SER A 405 -22.95 29.60 22.39
N VAL A 406 -21.96 29.41 23.27
CA VAL A 406 -21.29 28.12 23.49
C VAL A 406 -21.84 27.40 24.73
N GLY A 407 -22.60 28.08 25.59
CA GLY A 407 -23.23 27.50 26.78
C GLY A 407 -22.29 27.41 27.98
N ILE A 408 -21.40 28.39 28.16
CA ILE A 408 -20.40 28.42 29.23
C ILE A 408 -20.81 29.44 30.30
N ALA A 409 -20.64 29.09 31.57
CA ALA A 409 -20.76 30.05 32.66
C ALA A 409 -19.44 30.83 32.83
N LEU A 410 -19.47 32.15 32.63
CA LEU A 410 -18.32 33.01 32.93
C LEU A 410 -18.22 33.20 34.44
N GLY A 411 -17.03 32.99 35.01
CA GLY A 411 -16.75 33.34 36.40
C GLY A 411 -16.81 34.86 36.58
N ALA A 412 -17.92 35.37 37.12
CA ALA A 412 -18.02 36.78 37.45
C ALA A 412 -17.28 37.04 38.77
N SER A 413 -16.22 37.86 38.74
CA SER A 413 -15.80 38.60 39.94
C SER A 413 -16.71 39.82 40.05
N ALA A 414 -17.73 39.76 40.91
CA ALA A 414 -18.61 40.88 41.18
C ALA A 414 -17.82 42.01 41.84
N VAL A 415 -17.67 43.14 41.15
CA VAL A 415 -17.28 44.40 41.76
C VAL A 415 -18.55 45.04 42.30
N GLU A 416 -18.94 44.70 43.54
CA GLU A 416 -19.84 45.54 44.33
C GLU A 416 -19.01 46.32 45.36
N GLY A 417 -19.07 47.64 45.23
CA GLY A 417 -18.36 48.56 46.11
C GLY A 417 -18.93 48.54 47.52
N GLN A 418 -18.04 48.35 48.50
CA GLN A 418 -18.26 48.81 49.86
C GLN A 418 -17.17 49.82 50.22
N ALA A 419 -17.60 51.08 50.29
CA ALA A 419 -16.87 52.14 50.94
C ALA A 419 -16.87 51.89 52.46
N GLY A 420 -15.69 51.89 53.08
CA GLY A 420 -15.59 51.78 54.53
C GLY A 420 -14.17 51.91 55.07
N GLY A 421 -13.89 53.04 55.72
CA GLY A 421 -12.97 53.11 56.87
C GLY A 421 -11.50 53.36 56.57
N ALA A 422 -11.11 54.64 56.63
CA ALA A 422 -9.72 55.06 56.78
C ALA A 422 -9.10 54.46 58.06
N SER A 423 -7.97 53.76 57.93
CA SER A 423 -6.95 53.74 58.98
C SER A 423 -5.57 53.34 58.44
N SER A 424 -4.57 54.10 58.88
CA SER A 424 -3.16 53.75 58.99
C SER A 424 -2.36 53.49 57.70
N ALA A 425 -1.54 54.49 57.36
CA ALA A 425 -0.43 54.41 56.44
C ALA A 425 0.56 53.28 56.82
N VAL A 426 0.45 52.16 56.11
CA VAL A 426 1.58 51.29 55.79
C VAL A 426 1.51 51.12 54.28
N VAL A 427 2.56 51.56 53.58
CA VAL A 427 2.73 51.39 52.14
C VAL A 427 2.88 49.89 51.87
N ALA A 428 1.75 49.17 51.81
CA ALA A 428 1.71 47.88 51.14
C ALA A 428 1.91 48.18 49.66
N ILE A 429 3.14 48.01 49.19
CA ILE A 429 3.48 48.13 47.78
C ILE A 429 2.47 47.24 47.02
N ASN A 430 1.58 47.89 46.26
CA ASN A 430 0.61 47.21 45.43
C ASN A 430 1.41 46.38 44.41
N SER A 431 1.35 45.05 44.49
CA SER A 431 2.17 44.15 43.66
C SER A 431 2.02 44.48 42.16
N GLU A 432 0.82 44.89 41.73
CA GLU A 432 0.58 45.34 40.36
C GLU A 432 1.32 46.65 40.01
N GLU A 433 1.45 47.58 40.95
CA GLU A 433 2.21 48.82 40.75
C GLU A 433 3.72 48.56 40.74
N PHE A 434 4.18 47.59 41.53
CA PHE A 434 5.57 47.13 41.51
C PHE A 434 5.93 46.46 40.18
N ASP A 435 5.07 45.58 39.66
CA ASP A 435 5.28 44.94 38.36
C ASP A 435 5.25 45.98 37.22
N LYS A 436 4.35 46.96 37.28
CA LYS A 436 4.34 48.11 36.35
C LYS A 436 5.61 48.97 36.47
N HIS A 437 6.16 49.11 37.67
CA HIS A 437 7.42 49.84 37.88
C HIS A 437 8.61 49.05 37.34
N LYS A 438 8.65 47.73 37.56
CA LYS A 438 9.66 46.83 36.99
C LYS A 438 9.62 46.83 35.47
N LEU A 439 8.43 46.74 34.86
CA LEU A 439 8.27 46.83 33.40
C LEU A 439 8.80 48.17 32.85
N ARG A 440 8.55 49.28 33.57
CA ARG A 440 9.09 50.60 33.20
C ARG A 440 10.62 50.64 33.27
N LEU A 441 11.22 50.07 34.32
CA LEU A 441 12.67 49.95 34.43
C LEU A 441 13.25 49.08 33.32
N ASP A 442 12.65 47.91 33.04
CA ASP A 442 13.10 47.02 31.96
C ASP A 442 13.00 47.69 30.58
N THR A 443 11.97 48.53 30.38
CA THR A 443 11.82 49.33 29.15
C THR A 443 12.91 50.38 29.02
N MET A 444 13.17 51.13 30.10
CA MET A 444 14.26 52.10 30.14
C MET A 444 15.63 51.44 29.87
N VAL A 445 15.89 50.28 30.47
CA VAL A 445 17.12 49.51 30.24
C VAL A 445 17.23 49.09 28.77
N ARG A 446 16.13 48.64 28.15
CA ARG A 446 16.11 48.27 26.73
C ARG A 446 16.40 49.47 25.84
N GLU A 447 15.81 50.63 26.12
CA GLU A 447 16.07 51.87 25.37
C GLU A 447 17.53 52.35 25.52
N GLN A 448 18.10 52.25 26.72
CA GLN A 448 19.52 52.53 26.96
C GLN A 448 20.43 51.56 26.21
N LEU A 449 20.07 50.28 26.17
CA LEU A 449 20.81 49.26 25.44
C LEU A 449 20.75 49.50 23.93
N GLU A 450 19.57 49.76 23.38
CA GLU A 450 19.41 50.08 21.95
C GLU A 450 20.16 51.34 21.53
N SER A 451 20.08 52.41 22.33
CA SER A 451 20.82 53.64 22.04
C SER A 451 22.33 53.45 22.13
N SER A 452 22.81 52.69 23.12
CA SER A 452 24.23 52.33 23.25
C SER A 452 24.70 51.47 22.08
N ALA A 453 23.89 50.50 21.64
CA ALA A 453 24.22 49.65 20.51
C ALA A 453 24.26 50.43 19.19
N ARG A 454 23.30 51.34 18.97
CA ARG A 454 23.32 52.26 17.81
C ARG A 454 24.57 53.13 17.81
N TYR A 455 24.94 53.68 18.97
CA TYR A 455 26.16 54.50 19.11
C TYR A 455 27.44 53.70 18.80
N LEU A 456 27.50 52.45 19.28
CA LEU A 456 28.64 51.54 19.07
C LEU A 456 28.63 50.87 17.68
N GLY A 457 27.60 51.08 16.86
CA GLY A 457 27.44 50.39 15.58
C GLY A 457 27.23 48.88 15.71
N VAL A 458 26.79 48.40 16.88
CA VAL A 458 26.53 46.99 17.15
C VAL A 458 25.11 46.66 16.73
N ASP A 459 24.97 45.73 15.79
CA ASP A 459 23.67 45.16 15.44
C ASP A 459 23.25 44.14 16.51
N LEU A 460 22.27 44.53 17.33
CA LEU A 460 21.69 43.67 18.37
C LEU A 460 20.84 42.55 17.78
N ILE A 461 20.33 42.74 16.56
CA ILE A 461 19.42 41.79 15.94
C ILE A 461 20.23 40.69 15.28
N GLY A 462 21.35 40.98 14.60
CA GLY A 462 22.49 40.10 14.25
C GLY A 462 22.21 38.76 13.56
N ASN A 463 20.95 38.36 13.46
CA ASN A 463 20.42 37.02 13.22
C ASN A 463 19.62 36.96 11.92
N GLY A 464 19.64 38.03 11.12
CA GLY A 464 19.22 37.94 9.72
C GLY A 464 19.99 36.85 8.97
N ARG A 465 21.28 36.65 9.30
CA ARG A 465 22.10 35.54 8.79
C ARG A 465 21.59 34.16 9.22
N VAL A 466 21.12 34.00 10.46
CA VAL A 466 20.57 32.72 10.94
C VAL A 466 19.27 32.37 10.22
N SER A 467 18.43 33.37 9.89
CA SER A 467 17.24 33.15 9.06
C SER A 467 17.63 32.76 7.63
N LEU A 468 18.61 33.44 7.03
CA LEU A 468 19.09 33.12 5.68
C LEU A 468 19.75 31.72 5.61
N GLU A 469 20.48 31.31 6.65
CA GLU A 469 21.06 29.96 6.75
C GLU A 469 19.97 28.89 6.89
N LYS A 470 18.89 29.20 7.63
CA LYS A 470 17.73 28.32 7.71
C LYS A 470 17.05 28.16 6.35
N ASP A 471 16.85 29.26 5.64
CA ASP A 471 16.23 29.26 4.31
C ASP A 471 17.09 28.48 3.29
N ALA A 472 18.43 28.62 3.38
CA ALA A 472 19.36 27.84 2.56
C ALA A 472 19.37 26.35 2.91
N ALA A 473 19.28 26.01 4.21
CA ALA A 473 19.18 24.61 4.65
C ALA A 473 17.86 23.97 4.19
N THR A 474 16.75 24.70 4.20
CA THR A 474 15.48 24.20 3.66
C THR A 474 15.57 23.96 2.16
N ALA A 475 16.19 24.86 1.40
CA ALA A 475 16.39 24.67 -0.04
C ALA A 475 17.27 23.43 -0.36
N LEU A 476 18.38 23.25 0.38
CA LEU A 476 19.23 22.06 0.23
C LEU A 476 18.51 20.76 0.60
N GLN A 477 17.62 20.82 1.60
CA GLN A 477 16.82 19.65 1.98
C GLN A 477 15.82 19.31 0.87
N GLU A 478 15.19 20.31 0.24
CA GLU A 478 14.29 20.10 -0.90
C GLU A 478 15.01 19.43 -2.09
N ASP A 479 16.23 19.89 -2.42
CA ASP A 479 17.06 19.28 -3.48
C ASP A 479 17.42 17.81 -3.17
N LEU A 480 17.75 17.51 -1.90
CA LEU A 480 18.04 16.14 -1.45
C LEU A 480 16.81 15.24 -1.50
N ASP A 481 15.66 15.77 -1.08
CA ASP A 481 14.39 15.05 -1.08
C ASP A 481 13.92 14.77 -2.52
N GLU A 482 14.15 15.69 -3.47
CA GLU A 482 13.89 15.47 -4.89
C GLU A 482 14.77 14.34 -5.44
N TRP A 483 16.06 14.34 -5.11
CA TRP A 483 16.98 13.28 -5.53
C TRP A 483 16.57 11.90 -5.00
N LEU A 484 16.19 11.83 -3.72
CA LEU A 484 15.70 10.61 -3.07
C LEU A 484 14.37 10.14 -3.64
N LYS A 485 13.47 11.06 -3.99
CA LYS A 485 12.18 10.73 -4.61
C LYS A 485 12.36 10.11 -6.00
N GLU A 486 13.32 10.61 -6.78
CA GLU A 486 13.61 10.09 -8.13
C GLU A 486 14.35 8.74 -8.10
N HIS A 487 15.35 8.60 -7.24
CA HIS A 487 16.23 7.41 -7.26
C HIS A 487 15.84 6.34 -6.23
N GLY A 488 15.10 6.73 -5.18
CA GLY A 488 14.76 5.88 -4.06
C GLY A 488 15.90 5.66 -3.07
N ASP A 489 15.53 5.40 -1.82
CA ASP A 489 16.48 5.28 -0.70
C ASP A 489 17.53 4.19 -0.91
N LYS A 490 17.12 3.04 -1.48
CA LYS A 490 18.02 1.90 -1.73
C LYS A 490 19.14 2.26 -2.71
N TYR A 491 18.84 3.06 -3.72
CA TYR A 491 19.85 3.52 -4.66
C TYR A 491 20.78 4.53 -3.97
N GLY A 492 20.21 5.49 -3.23
CA GLY A 492 20.96 6.45 -2.42
C GLY A 492 21.97 5.85 -1.45
N GLU A 493 21.55 4.83 -0.71
CA GLU A 493 22.45 4.10 0.18
C GLU A 493 23.43 3.21 -0.59
N GLY A 494 22.98 2.61 -1.70
CA GLY A 494 23.76 1.68 -2.51
C GLY A 494 24.94 2.31 -3.26
N ILE A 495 24.82 3.57 -3.69
CA ILE A 495 25.90 4.26 -4.43
C ILE A 495 27.00 4.84 -3.53
N ARG A 496 26.90 4.66 -2.21
CA ARG A 496 27.92 5.15 -1.29
C ARG A 496 29.28 4.50 -1.60
N PRO A 497 30.35 5.27 -1.79
CA PRO A 497 31.65 4.73 -2.13
C PRO A 497 32.20 3.85 -0.99
N GLN A 498 32.47 2.57 -1.28
CA GLN A 498 33.02 1.62 -0.30
C GLN A 498 34.53 1.40 -0.43
N PHE A 499 35.10 1.67 -1.60
CA PHE A 499 36.51 1.42 -1.87
C PHE A 499 37.41 2.35 -1.05
N THR A 500 38.44 1.78 -0.44
CA THR A 500 39.48 2.54 0.26
C THR A 500 40.80 1.78 0.10
N SER A 501 41.85 2.46 -0.35
CA SER A 501 43.18 1.84 -0.54
C SER A 501 43.73 1.20 0.74
N GLN A 502 43.45 1.80 1.90
CA GLN A 502 43.84 1.26 3.22
C GLN A 502 43.19 -0.08 3.58
N LYS A 503 42.08 -0.46 2.92
CA LYS A 503 41.41 -1.75 3.11
C LYS A 503 41.89 -2.81 2.12
N ALA A 504 42.73 -2.47 1.15
CA ALA A 504 43.29 -3.43 0.21
C ALA A 504 44.19 -4.42 0.96
N ARG A 505 43.88 -5.71 0.86
CA ARG A 505 44.68 -6.80 1.44
C ARG A 505 45.49 -7.44 0.33
N ILE A 506 46.81 -7.46 0.51
CA ILE A 506 47.74 -8.13 -0.39
C ILE A 506 48.21 -9.38 0.32
N PHE A 507 47.99 -10.55 -0.28
CA PHE A 507 48.42 -11.84 0.24
C PHE A 507 49.47 -12.41 -0.71
N ASP A 508 50.75 -12.26 -0.36
CA ASP A 508 51.92 -12.59 -1.19
C ASP A 508 52.90 -13.55 -0.50
N SER A 509 52.67 -13.89 0.77
CA SER A 509 53.59 -14.70 1.59
C SER A 509 53.47 -16.21 1.35
N TYR A 510 53.39 -16.64 0.10
CA TYR A 510 53.14 -18.05 -0.28
C TYR A 510 54.28 -19.00 0.15
N TRP A 511 55.52 -18.52 0.16
CA TRP A 511 56.71 -19.21 0.68
C TRP A 511 56.57 -19.66 2.15
N ASN A 512 55.82 -18.89 2.96
CA ASN A 512 55.56 -19.25 4.35
C ASN A 512 54.47 -20.32 4.45
N TRP A 513 53.38 -20.14 3.70
CA TRP A 513 52.26 -21.09 3.68
C TRP A 513 52.68 -22.46 3.15
N ALA A 514 53.61 -22.53 2.20
CA ALA A 514 54.14 -23.79 1.70
C ALA A 514 54.85 -24.60 2.79
N ARG A 515 55.67 -23.96 3.63
CA ARG A 515 56.35 -24.63 4.75
C ARG A 515 55.39 -25.06 5.84
N GLN A 516 54.41 -24.23 6.15
CA GLN A 516 53.34 -24.58 7.09
C GLN A 516 52.57 -25.81 6.61
N ASP A 517 52.14 -25.83 5.35
CA ASP A 517 51.38 -26.94 4.78
C ASP A 517 52.21 -28.22 4.70
N ALA A 518 53.50 -28.12 4.33
CA ALA A 518 54.42 -29.26 4.35
C ALA A 518 54.55 -29.86 5.75
N LEU A 519 54.67 -29.02 6.78
CA LEU A 519 54.79 -29.46 8.18
C LEU A 519 53.49 -30.05 8.72
N GLN A 520 52.34 -29.44 8.37
CA GLN A 520 51.03 -29.98 8.72
C GLN A 520 50.84 -31.36 8.08
N LEU A 521 51.19 -31.48 6.79
CA LEU A 521 51.11 -32.73 6.06
C LEU A 521 52.00 -33.82 6.68
N TYR A 522 53.22 -33.45 7.06
CA TYR A 522 54.16 -34.33 7.77
C TYR A 522 53.57 -34.88 9.08
N TYR A 523 53.02 -34.01 9.94
CA TYR A 523 52.41 -34.46 11.19
C TYR A 523 51.12 -35.27 10.98
N ASP A 524 50.32 -34.93 9.97
CA ASP A 524 49.12 -35.70 9.63
C ASP A 524 49.47 -37.12 9.12
N MET A 525 50.62 -37.29 8.48
CA MET A 525 51.17 -38.61 8.13
C MET A 525 51.69 -39.36 9.36
N ILE A 526 52.46 -38.72 10.25
CA ILE A 526 53.04 -39.36 11.44
C ILE A 526 51.97 -39.82 12.42
N PHE A 527 51.01 -38.95 12.73
CA PHE A 527 49.94 -39.26 13.68
C PHE A 527 48.83 -40.13 13.06
N GLY A 528 49.01 -40.60 11.82
CA GLY A 528 48.11 -41.56 11.19
C GLY A 528 46.74 -40.98 10.82
N LYS A 529 46.59 -39.65 10.72
CA LYS A 529 45.37 -39.05 10.18
C LYS A 529 45.22 -39.38 8.69
N ILE A 530 46.35 -39.48 7.99
CA ILE A 530 46.42 -39.92 6.59
C ILE A 530 46.66 -41.43 6.54
N THR A 531 45.57 -42.19 6.45
CA THR A 531 45.60 -43.67 6.44
C THR A 531 45.65 -44.27 5.03
N LYS A 532 45.32 -43.52 3.98
CA LYS A 532 45.40 -43.94 2.57
C LYS A 532 45.70 -42.73 1.68
N VAL A 533 46.22 -42.99 0.48
CA VAL A 533 46.33 -41.94 -0.55
C VAL A 533 44.93 -41.69 -1.09
N ASP A 534 44.31 -40.61 -0.64
CA ASP A 534 43.05 -40.12 -1.18
C ASP A 534 43.28 -38.92 -2.10
N HIS A 535 42.21 -38.43 -2.71
CA HIS A 535 42.31 -37.36 -3.68
C HIS A 535 42.50 -35.98 -3.04
N GLU A 536 42.17 -35.84 -1.76
CA GLU A 536 42.42 -34.62 -1.00
C GLU A 536 43.92 -34.49 -0.74
N LEU A 537 44.57 -35.57 -0.31
CA LEU A 537 46.02 -35.66 -0.17
C LEU A 537 46.73 -35.33 -1.49
N MET A 538 46.31 -35.94 -2.60
CA MET A 538 46.91 -35.64 -3.92
C MET A 538 46.76 -34.17 -4.29
N ASN A 539 45.64 -33.55 -3.95
CA ASN A 539 45.40 -32.13 -4.22
C ASN A 539 46.29 -31.23 -3.35
N GLN A 540 46.46 -31.56 -2.06
CA GLN A 540 47.40 -30.87 -1.17
C GLN A 540 48.86 -30.99 -1.65
N CYS A 541 49.26 -32.18 -2.14
CA CYS A 541 50.57 -32.38 -2.76
C CYS A 541 50.76 -31.47 -3.99
N ILE A 542 49.77 -31.36 -4.88
CA ILE A 542 49.82 -30.45 -6.04
C ILE A 542 49.92 -28.99 -5.59
N HIS A 543 49.17 -28.57 -4.57
CA HIS A 543 49.28 -27.22 -4.01
C HIS A 543 50.68 -26.95 -3.45
N LEU A 544 51.32 -27.94 -2.84
CA LEU A 544 52.69 -27.81 -2.37
C LEU A 544 53.69 -27.70 -3.53
N MET A 545 53.56 -28.55 -4.55
CA MET A 545 54.39 -28.51 -5.77
C MET A 545 54.31 -27.15 -6.49
N ASN A 546 53.12 -26.53 -6.54
CA ASN A 546 52.92 -25.21 -7.16
C ASN A 546 53.59 -24.03 -6.42
N ARG A 547 54.13 -24.25 -5.22
CA ARG A 547 54.74 -23.21 -4.38
C ARG A 547 56.22 -23.48 -4.12
N VAL A 548 56.83 -24.37 -4.91
CA VAL A 548 58.26 -24.65 -4.86
C VAL A 548 58.99 -23.54 -5.62
N ASP A 549 59.55 -22.58 -4.89
CA ASP A 549 60.36 -21.50 -5.50
C ASP A 549 61.81 -21.90 -5.72
N ASP A 550 62.43 -22.54 -4.72
CA ASP A 550 63.85 -22.83 -4.68
C ASP A 550 64.13 -24.16 -3.98
N ALA A 551 65.11 -24.90 -4.49
CA ALA A 551 65.57 -26.18 -3.95
C ALA A 551 66.09 -26.06 -2.51
N GLU A 552 66.72 -24.93 -2.15
CA GLU A 552 67.28 -24.72 -0.81
C GLU A 552 66.25 -24.34 0.25
N SER A 553 65.00 -24.04 -0.14
CA SER A 553 63.97 -23.52 0.78
C SER A 553 63.01 -24.61 1.24
N LEU A 554 62.03 -24.98 0.41
CA LEU A 554 60.96 -25.92 0.77
C LEU A 554 61.45 -27.37 0.69
N ILE A 555 62.26 -27.71 -0.33
CA ILE A 555 62.78 -29.07 -0.51
C ILE A 555 63.74 -29.43 0.62
N SER A 556 64.73 -28.59 0.93
CA SER A 556 65.62 -28.82 2.08
C SER A 556 64.88 -28.84 3.42
N PHE A 557 63.82 -28.01 3.58
CA PHE A 557 62.95 -28.08 4.76
C PHE A 557 62.27 -29.45 4.88
N MET A 558 61.70 -29.97 3.80
CA MET A 558 61.06 -31.29 3.79
C MET A 558 62.06 -32.43 4.01
N GLU A 559 63.24 -32.36 3.38
CA GLU A 559 64.33 -33.33 3.54
C GLU A 559 64.78 -33.42 5.00
N TYR A 560 64.99 -32.28 5.67
CA TYR A 560 65.38 -32.23 7.08
C TYR A 560 64.36 -32.93 8.00
N TYR A 561 63.05 -32.69 7.81
CA TYR A 561 62.01 -33.33 8.62
C TYR A 561 61.86 -34.83 8.32
N LEU A 562 62.10 -35.27 7.08
CA LEU A 562 62.02 -36.68 6.71
C LEU A 562 63.24 -37.50 7.14
N GLU A 563 64.43 -36.90 7.15
CA GLU A 563 65.65 -37.49 7.68
C GLU A 563 65.54 -37.70 9.20
N ASN A 564 65.09 -36.68 9.93
CA ASN A 564 64.88 -36.69 11.38
C ASN A 564 63.50 -37.23 11.80
N CYS A 565 62.85 -38.01 10.94
CA CYS A 565 61.53 -38.54 11.22
C CYS A 565 61.61 -39.66 12.27
N GLU A 566 60.86 -39.50 13.36
CA GLU A 566 60.70 -40.49 14.44
C GLU A 566 59.21 -40.68 14.75
N GLY A 567 58.78 -41.92 15.00
CA GLY A 567 57.38 -42.22 15.36
C GLY A 567 56.85 -43.54 14.79
N GLU A 568 55.64 -43.92 15.19
CA GLU A 568 55.02 -45.22 14.88
C GLU A 568 54.77 -45.44 13.36
N ASN A 569 54.48 -44.36 12.62
CA ASN A 569 54.26 -44.38 11.16
C ASN A 569 55.45 -43.84 10.34
N HIS A 570 56.65 -43.78 10.93
CA HIS A 570 57.87 -43.23 10.31
C HIS A 570 58.17 -43.82 8.92
N VAL A 571 58.11 -45.14 8.78
CA VAL A 571 58.47 -45.83 7.52
C VAL A 571 57.60 -45.38 6.35
N ARG A 572 56.30 -45.23 6.61
CA ARG A 572 55.32 -44.78 5.62
C ARG A 572 55.44 -43.29 5.33
N THR A 573 55.69 -42.49 6.37
CA THR A 573 55.92 -41.05 6.22
C THR A 573 57.15 -40.79 5.37
N ARG A 574 58.23 -41.55 5.58
CA ARG A 574 59.46 -41.47 4.81
C ARG A 574 59.25 -41.85 3.34
N SER A 575 58.49 -42.91 3.05
CA SER A 575 58.23 -43.32 1.66
C SER A 575 57.34 -42.32 0.91
N LEU A 576 56.23 -41.87 1.49
CA LEU A 576 55.33 -40.89 0.88
C LEU A 576 55.97 -39.50 0.77
N GLY A 577 56.71 -39.10 1.80
CA GLY A 577 57.44 -37.84 1.82
C GLY A 577 58.55 -37.78 0.78
N GLN A 578 59.28 -38.89 0.53
CA GLN A 578 60.29 -38.96 -0.52
C GLN A 578 59.68 -38.78 -1.91
N ILE A 579 58.56 -39.46 -2.20
CA ILE A 579 57.83 -39.31 -3.47
C ILE A 579 57.41 -37.85 -3.69
N LEU A 580 56.97 -37.17 -2.63
CA LEU A 580 56.58 -35.78 -2.68
C LEU A 580 57.78 -34.85 -2.92
N ILE A 581 58.92 -35.10 -2.27
CA ILE A 581 60.17 -34.35 -2.52
C ILE A 581 60.60 -34.49 -3.98
N ASP A 582 60.62 -35.72 -4.50
CA ASP A 582 61.04 -35.98 -5.88
C ASP A 582 60.10 -35.27 -6.87
N SER A 583 58.79 -35.29 -6.60
CA SER A 583 57.79 -34.54 -7.37
C SER A 583 58.00 -33.02 -7.29
N CYS A 584 58.35 -32.49 -6.12
CA CYS A 584 58.68 -31.07 -5.94
C CYS A 584 59.96 -30.67 -6.68
N LYS A 585 60.97 -31.56 -6.74
CA LYS A 585 62.21 -31.33 -7.51
C LYS A 585 61.94 -31.26 -9.01
N GLU A 586 61.05 -32.11 -9.52
CA GLU A 586 60.61 -32.04 -10.91
C GLU A 586 59.83 -30.74 -11.19
N ALA A 587 58.98 -30.32 -10.26
CA ALA A 587 58.14 -29.13 -10.38
C ALA A 587 58.93 -27.80 -10.33
N LEU A 588 60.14 -27.78 -9.76
CA LEU A 588 60.99 -26.58 -9.64
C LEU A 588 61.27 -25.89 -11.00
N SER A 589 61.29 -26.67 -12.08
CA SER A 589 61.56 -26.17 -13.43
C SER A 589 60.30 -25.78 -14.23
N ALA A 590 59.11 -25.88 -13.62
CA ALA A 590 57.82 -25.73 -14.28
C ALA A 590 56.97 -24.62 -13.66
N ASP A 591 56.15 -23.97 -14.48
CA ASP A 591 55.17 -23.00 -13.99
C ASP A 591 54.07 -23.68 -13.15
N PRO A 592 53.54 -23.01 -12.11
CA PRO A 592 52.48 -23.56 -11.29
C PRO A 592 51.18 -23.78 -12.08
N VAL A 593 50.50 -24.89 -11.83
CA VAL A 593 49.33 -25.33 -12.61
C VAL A 593 48.05 -25.44 -11.77
N TYR A 594 46.92 -25.05 -12.34
CA TYR A 594 45.62 -25.35 -11.75
C TYR A 594 45.20 -26.79 -12.11
N LYS A 595 45.29 -27.71 -11.15
CA LYS A 595 44.84 -29.09 -11.31
C LYS A 595 44.12 -29.57 -10.04
N ASN A 596 42.80 -29.50 -10.05
CA ASN A 596 41.99 -29.97 -8.93
C ASN A 596 41.66 -31.47 -9.08
N VAL A 597 42.39 -32.31 -8.34
CA VAL A 597 42.20 -33.78 -8.34
C VAL A 597 41.20 -34.22 -7.26
N ALA A 598 40.94 -33.37 -6.28
CA ALA A 598 39.93 -33.58 -5.24
C ALA A 598 38.50 -33.39 -5.78
N TYR A 599 38.33 -32.52 -6.79
CA TYR A 599 37.03 -32.25 -7.36
C TYR A 599 36.38 -33.52 -7.90
N ARG A 600 35.09 -33.68 -7.58
CA ARG A 600 34.22 -34.71 -8.12
C ARG A 600 33.06 -34.02 -8.82
N PRO A 601 32.84 -34.29 -10.11
CA PRO A 601 31.68 -33.75 -10.80
C PRO A 601 30.38 -34.18 -10.10
N MET A 602 29.65 -33.20 -9.58
CA MET A 602 28.35 -33.40 -8.92
C MET A 602 27.21 -32.94 -9.83
N LYS A 603 25.99 -33.42 -9.54
CA LYS A 603 24.75 -33.00 -10.18
C LYS A 603 23.69 -32.70 -9.11
N PRO A 604 22.82 -31.71 -9.35
CA PRO A 604 21.71 -31.45 -8.45
C PRO A 604 20.69 -32.58 -8.56
N ARG A 605 20.20 -33.06 -7.41
CA ARG A 605 19.03 -33.93 -7.32
C ARG A 605 18.05 -33.31 -6.33
N THR A 606 16.90 -32.92 -6.84
CA THR A 606 15.78 -32.46 -6.02
C THR A 606 14.72 -33.55 -6.00
N PHE A 607 14.29 -33.96 -4.81
CA PHE A 607 13.23 -34.96 -4.64
C PHE A 607 12.38 -34.64 -3.42
N VAL A 608 11.14 -35.13 -3.40
CA VAL A 608 10.25 -34.99 -2.24
C VAL A 608 10.43 -36.23 -1.36
N ASN A 609 10.73 -36.06 -0.07
CA ASN A 609 10.87 -37.18 0.86
C ASN A 609 9.50 -37.78 1.26
N GLU A 610 9.51 -38.89 1.99
CA GLU A 610 8.28 -39.57 2.44
C GLU A 610 7.38 -38.69 3.33
N ASN A 611 7.95 -37.63 3.92
CA ASN A 611 7.24 -36.65 4.75
C ASN A 611 6.67 -35.47 3.94
N GLY A 612 6.85 -35.45 2.61
CA GLY A 612 6.35 -34.38 1.74
C GLY A 612 7.26 -33.15 1.63
N GLU A 613 8.49 -33.21 2.15
CA GLU A 613 9.45 -32.10 2.10
C GLU A 613 10.28 -32.12 0.82
N LEU A 614 10.49 -30.96 0.21
CA LEU A 614 11.37 -30.80 -0.95
C LEU A 614 12.84 -30.78 -0.49
N VAL A 615 13.59 -31.83 -0.81
CA VAL A 615 15.01 -31.97 -0.44
C VAL A 615 15.88 -31.77 -1.67
N TYR A 616 16.86 -30.87 -1.55
CA TYR A 616 17.96 -30.72 -2.49
C TYR A 616 19.18 -31.50 -2.00
N LYS A 617 19.76 -32.32 -2.86
CA LYS A 617 21.01 -33.04 -2.59
C LYS A 617 21.90 -33.03 -3.82
N GLU A 618 23.19 -32.78 -3.62
CA GLU A 618 24.19 -32.99 -4.65
C GLU A 618 24.57 -34.48 -4.72
N GLU A 619 24.43 -35.08 -5.90
CA GLU A 619 24.83 -36.46 -6.15
C GLU A 619 25.98 -36.53 -7.14
N ARG A 620 26.73 -37.64 -7.10
CA ARG A 620 27.84 -37.85 -8.05
C ARG A 620 27.31 -38.04 -9.47
N ARG A 621 28.02 -37.45 -10.44
CA ARG A 621 27.84 -37.76 -11.86
C ARG A 621 28.44 -39.12 -12.20
N LYS A 622 28.20 -39.55 -13.45
CA LYS A 622 28.86 -40.74 -14.02
C LYS A 622 30.35 -40.48 -14.24
N ALA A 623 30.72 -39.27 -14.68
CA ALA A 623 32.10 -38.83 -14.77
C ALA A 623 32.76 -38.80 -13.39
N ALA A 624 33.83 -39.57 -13.23
CA ALA A 624 34.58 -39.70 -11.98
C ALA A 624 35.60 -38.57 -11.76
N ASN A 625 36.08 -37.96 -12.84
CA ASN A 625 37.11 -36.91 -12.83
C ASN A 625 36.81 -35.82 -13.87
N MET A 626 37.61 -34.75 -13.86
CA MET A 626 37.42 -33.61 -14.76
C MET A 626 37.63 -33.96 -16.24
N LYS A 627 38.48 -34.95 -16.55
CA LYS A 627 38.70 -35.40 -17.92
C LYS A 627 37.43 -36.05 -18.49
N GLU A 628 36.88 -37.03 -17.78
CA GLU A 628 35.61 -37.68 -18.13
C GLU A 628 34.45 -36.70 -18.15
N TYR A 629 34.48 -35.68 -17.29
CA TYR A 629 33.48 -34.61 -17.30
C TYR A 629 33.57 -33.77 -18.58
N VAL A 630 34.79 -33.42 -19.03
CA VAL A 630 34.97 -32.73 -20.32
C VAL A 630 34.50 -33.61 -21.47
N GLU A 631 34.77 -34.92 -21.44
CA GLU A 631 34.25 -35.88 -22.42
C GLU A 631 32.71 -35.93 -22.42
N GLU A 632 32.07 -35.95 -21.24
CA GLU A 632 30.60 -35.85 -21.08
C GLU A 632 30.05 -34.55 -21.68
N MET A 633 30.72 -33.42 -21.43
CA MET A 633 30.31 -32.11 -21.94
C MET A 633 30.52 -31.97 -23.46
N CYS A 634 31.52 -32.65 -24.01
CA CYS A 634 31.77 -32.74 -25.45
C CYS A 634 30.76 -33.64 -26.17
N ALA A 635 30.36 -34.76 -25.54
CA ALA A 635 29.34 -35.65 -26.10
C ALA A 635 27.97 -34.96 -26.24
N GLY A 636 27.65 -34.04 -25.34
CA GLY A 636 26.39 -33.29 -25.37
C GLY A 636 25.17 -34.16 -25.01
N SER A 637 24.00 -33.69 -25.41
CA SER A 637 22.71 -34.38 -25.24
C SER A 637 21.89 -34.34 -26.53
N GLU A 638 20.79 -35.10 -26.57
CA GLU A 638 19.83 -35.07 -27.68
C GLU A 638 19.33 -33.64 -27.98
N LEU A 639 19.20 -32.79 -26.95
CA LEU A 639 18.79 -31.38 -27.08
C LEU A 639 19.84 -30.48 -27.75
N THR A 640 21.11 -30.89 -27.75
CA THR A 640 22.24 -30.13 -28.33
C THR A 640 22.65 -30.63 -29.72
N LYS A 641 21.92 -31.61 -30.27
CA LYS A 641 22.08 -32.02 -31.67
C LYS A 641 21.60 -30.90 -32.57
N LYS A 642 22.40 -30.53 -33.58
CA LYS A 642 21.95 -29.55 -34.59
C LYS A 642 20.82 -30.18 -35.42
N THR A 643 19.70 -29.50 -35.58
CA THR A 643 18.59 -29.86 -36.48
C THR A 643 18.97 -29.64 -37.95
N GLY A 644 20.09 -30.20 -38.39
CA GLY A 644 20.67 -30.01 -39.71
C GLY A 644 20.54 -31.20 -40.65
N SER A 645 20.19 -32.40 -40.17
CA SER A 645 20.09 -33.57 -41.07
C SER A 645 18.75 -33.69 -41.80
N VAL A 646 17.68 -33.12 -41.24
CA VAL A 646 16.32 -33.21 -41.83
C VAL A 646 16.21 -32.40 -43.13
N GLY A 647 16.92 -31.27 -43.23
CA GLY A 647 16.93 -30.43 -44.44
C GLY A 647 17.62 -31.11 -45.63
N LEU A 648 18.71 -31.84 -45.37
CA LEU A 648 19.48 -32.53 -46.42
C LEU A 648 18.68 -33.69 -47.03
N GLU A 649 18.04 -34.52 -46.19
CA GLU A 649 17.20 -35.63 -46.66
C GLU A 649 15.97 -35.15 -47.45
N SER A 650 15.35 -34.04 -47.03
CA SER A 650 14.22 -33.44 -47.75
C SER A 650 14.65 -32.89 -49.11
N GLN A 651 15.78 -32.18 -49.18
CA GLN A 651 16.29 -31.60 -50.43
C GLN A 651 16.81 -32.66 -51.40
N VAL A 652 17.38 -33.75 -50.90
CA VAL A 652 17.77 -34.91 -51.73
C VAL A 652 16.53 -35.60 -52.31
N LYS A 653 15.45 -35.77 -51.52
CA LYS A 653 14.17 -36.31 -52.03
C LYS A 653 13.50 -35.39 -53.05
N GLU A 654 13.59 -34.08 -52.87
CA GLU A 654 13.08 -33.09 -53.84
C GLU A 654 13.88 -33.14 -55.16
N LEU A 655 15.19 -33.33 -55.07
CA LEU A 655 16.07 -33.55 -56.23
C LEU A 655 15.75 -34.87 -56.96
N GLU A 656 15.53 -35.97 -56.22
CA GLU A 656 15.14 -37.27 -56.77
C GLU A 656 13.78 -37.19 -57.48
N ALA A 657 12.78 -36.54 -56.88
CA ALA A 657 11.47 -36.33 -57.49
C ALA A 657 11.52 -35.47 -58.76
N LEU A 658 12.42 -34.49 -58.82
CA LEU A 658 12.67 -33.70 -60.02
C LEU A 658 13.40 -34.52 -61.10
N LEU A 659 14.30 -35.41 -60.74
CA LEU A 659 15.02 -36.27 -61.69
C LEU A 659 14.14 -37.38 -62.28
N GLU A 660 13.25 -37.98 -61.49
CA GLU A 660 12.33 -39.03 -61.97
C GLU A 660 11.29 -38.51 -62.98
N ASN A 661 10.89 -37.24 -62.88
CA ASN A 661 9.85 -36.64 -63.73
C ASN A 661 10.38 -36.03 -65.05
N VAL A 662 11.68 -36.09 -65.32
CA VAL A 662 12.30 -35.38 -66.46
C VAL A 662 12.64 -36.32 -67.61
N LYS A 663 11.87 -36.25 -68.70
CA LYS A 663 12.26 -36.87 -69.99
C LYS A 663 13.16 -35.98 -70.86
N ARG A 664 13.19 -34.65 -70.63
CA ARG A 664 14.15 -33.68 -71.20
C ARG A 664 14.28 -32.47 -70.27
N MET A 665 15.52 -32.05 -70.00
CA MET A 665 15.80 -30.91 -69.13
C MET A 665 15.53 -29.58 -69.85
N ASP A 666 14.52 -28.84 -69.39
CA ASP A 666 14.29 -27.45 -69.80
C ASP A 666 15.13 -26.47 -68.94
N ALA A 667 15.29 -25.23 -69.40
CA ALA A 667 16.10 -24.20 -68.73
C ALA A 667 15.63 -23.90 -67.30
N ALA A 668 14.32 -23.96 -67.03
CA ALA A 668 13.75 -23.79 -65.69
C ALA A 668 14.19 -24.91 -64.73
N ILE A 669 14.08 -26.18 -65.16
CA ILE A 669 14.46 -27.35 -64.36
C ILE A 669 15.97 -27.35 -64.08
N LYS A 670 16.78 -26.92 -65.04
CA LYS A 670 18.23 -26.78 -64.87
C LYS A 670 18.59 -25.71 -63.83
N SER A 671 17.82 -24.63 -63.75
CA SER A 671 17.96 -23.59 -62.74
C SER A 671 17.60 -24.11 -61.34
N ASP A 672 16.47 -24.83 -61.22
CA ASP A 672 16.02 -25.39 -59.95
C ASP A 672 16.96 -26.47 -59.41
N VAL A 673 17.46 -27.36 -60.27
CA VAL A 673 18.49 -28.34 -59.91
C VAL A 673 19.76 -27.64 -59.46
N SER A 674 20.21 -26.59 -60.16
CA SER A 674 21.42 -25.84 -59.78
C SER A 674 21.25 -25.11 -58.45
N ARG A 675 20.05 -24.59 -58.14
CA ARG A 675 19.72 -23.99 -56.85
C ARG A 675 19.77 -25.02 -55.73
N ILE A 676 19.06 -26.13 -55.87
CA ILE A 676 19.01 -27.21 -54.87
C ILE A 676 20.42 -27.78 -54.63
N PHE A 677 21.22 -27.97 -55.68
CA PHE A 677 22.60 -28.43 -55.55
C PHE A 677 23.51 -27.42 -54.84
N GLY A 678 23.26 -26.11 -55.04
CA GLY A 678 23.92 -25.02 -54.33
C GLY A 678 23.59 -25.04 -52.83
N ASP A 679 22.32 -25.22 -52.49
CA ASP A 679 21.83 -25.30 -51.11
C ASP A 679 22.39 -26.53 -50.38
N ILE A 680 22.40 -27.70 -51.04
CA ILE A 680 23.01 -28.94 -50.54
C ILE A 680 24.53 -28.76 -50.30
N LYS A 681 25.23 -28.08 -51.23
CA LYS A 681 26.67 -27.83 -51.10
C LYS A 681 26.99 -26.90 -49.92
N GLN A 682 26.15 -25.90 -49.67
CA GLN A 682 26.28 -25.05 -48.47
C GLN A 682 26.04 -25.84 -47.18
N LEU A 683 25.02 -26.70 -47.14
CA LEU A 683 24.73 -27.53 -45.96
C LEU A 683 25.83 -28.56 -45.67
N LEU A 684 26.37 -29.22 -46.70
CA LEU A 684 27.52 -30.14 -46.56
C LEU A 684 28.78 -29.42 -46.06
N SER A 685 29.02 -28.18 -46.51
CA SER A 685 30.14 -27.38 -46.02
C SER A 685 30.02 -26.98 -44.54
N ALA A 686 28.79 -26.87 -44.03
CA ALA A 686 28.52 -26.57 -42.62
C ALA A 686 28.67 -27.80 -41.69
N GLN A 687 28.60 -29.02 -42.24
CA GLN A 687 28.65 -30.27 -41.49
C GLN A 687 30.08 -30.69 -41.10
N ALA A 688 31.12 -30.04 -41.64
CA ALA A 688 32.53 -30.26 -41.28
C ALA A 688 32.87 -29.82 -39.83
N ALA A 689 31.96 -29.11 -39.16
CA ALA A 689 32.12 -28.66 -37.77
C ALA A 689 31.10 -29.36 -36.85
N GLY A 690 31.40 -30.62 -36.46
CA GLY A 690 30.79 -31.37 -35.34
C GLY A 690 29.25 -31.46 -35.29
N GLU A 691 28.71 -32.68 -35.26
CA GLU A 691 27.25 -32.92 -35.22
C GLU A 691 26.55 -32.47 -33.93
N THR A 692 27.31 -32.21 -32.87
CA THR A 692 26.82 -31.73 -31.56
C THR A 692 27.41 -30.35 -31.24
N LEU A 693 26.56 -29.44 -30.74
CA LEU A 693 27.03 -28.18 -30.15
C LEU A 693 27.55 -28.47 -28.73
N PRO A 694 28.83 -28.21 -28.43
CA PRO A 694 29.32 -28.38 -27.06
C PRO A 694 28.59 -27.39 -26.13
N PHE A 695 28.25 -27.86 -24.92
CA PHE A 695 27.43 -27.13 -23.95
C PHE A 695 27.99 -25.74 -23.57
N ILE A 696 29.28 -25.50 -23.82
CA ILE A 696 30.01 -24.26 -23.56
C ILE A 696 29.49 -23.08 -24.41
N PHE A 697 28.80 -23.33 -25.53
CA PHE A 697 28.30 -22.27 -26.44
C PHE A 697 26.89 -21.76 -26.12
N LEU A 698 26.20 -22.29 -25.11
CA LEU A 698 24.82 -21.90 -24.79
C LEU A 698 24.67 -20.53 -24.08
N LYS A 699 25.77 -19.82 -23.81
CA LYS A 699 25.74 -18.51 -23.12
C LYS A 699 25.79 -17.28 -24.05
N ALA A 700 25.85 -17.48 -25.37
CA ALA A 700 25.87 -16.41 -26.36
C ALA A 700 24.64 -16.44 -27.29
N ARG A 701 23.45 -16.66 -26.73
CA ARG A 701 22.17 -16.42 -27.40
C ARG A 701 21.34 -15.42 -26.63
#